data_AF-A0AAN6ZIC6-F1
#
_entry.id   AF-A0AAN6ZIC6-F1
#
_cell.length_a   1.000
_cell.length_b   1.000
_cell.length_c   1.000
_cell.angle_alpha   90.00
_cell.angle_beta   90.00
_cell.angle_gamma   90.00
#
_symmetry.space_group_name_H-M   'P 1'
#
loop_
_entity.id
_entity.type
_entity.pdbx_description
1 polymer ?
#
loop_
_entity_poly.entity_id
_entity_poly.type
_entity_poly.pdbx_seq_one_letter_code
_entity_poly.pdbx_strand_id
1 'polypeptide(L)'
;MAVGVLPNQMNGINGQASKVGLISPLPPSAVLPLHGTSYRPFFWETVPLCDLYSIAHIVLLPGSLQSSHSHSSLHSGVKDSVSYSHGHGPTLQPPSRAAEALASIGLGPPTSTSSRVSVFTAILPATDGYVSHSDFLRNRLQDCPFPITKVQVTVHPLQKYSAYRLSPSAVNSEDALASLIEHAAGVIQWADVNASVSIIDLQRHVLGLTHELRDRLNNAAWLTSQPIPRKRVALVRGRPNITAGGPVYRAAKALGLDLVVIDEDGHWLQADTEANKMHREAFLATDLTEDSGVVGRIVNSLMRYPLPIHGVFTLSDNFFVTVARVAEALGLPTSPASAFETSVDKYRSRLLQDAPGQTARVTGVAELEGLLTGITTDRRAAFTPRFPLIVKPTKGWSSECVSKVTSAADLSVAVQKATSRHGSAAVIEPFFDGPEIDVNFVLLDGEILFSEIADEPPCQADSHTATVHDTFSPHALTLPSALPAAEQAIAKATLGDILVNLGFRTGVFHVEARMVNSAYEYRDIDGVTDLHPKPTPPPEKPACKLIEINARPPGYRVSVPSRHTYGVDFFAAHMLAAVADYRRLRLVARPFAHAWSDGPCGAQYHSRLVYIPAPAAGTVRWPTGLSPCEELRRRRPDLADNIVLGVDYCVPGERVQMETDGARTYVAHLLLASHVGRREAIQLGDEVLRGFRIVVEGEEVGENGI
;
A
#
# COMPACT_ATOMS: atom_id res chain seq x y z
N MET A 1 46.19 1.12 -7.75
CA MET A 1 47.33 0.20 -7.64
C MET A 1 46.76 -1.21 -7.51
N ALA A 2 46.55 -1.93 -8.60
CA ALA A 2 47.55 -2.74 -9.30
C ALA A 2 47.99 -3.98 -8.50
N VAL A 3 47.48 -5.14 -8.96
CA VAL A 3 48.17 -6.41 -9.24
C VAL A 3 48.92 -7.12 -8.10
N GLY A 4 48.61 -8.42 -7.92
CA GLY A 4 49.49 -9.39 -7.29
C GLY A 4 49.03 -10.82 -7.59
N VAL A 5 49.77 -11.51 -8.45
CA VAL A 5 49.48 -12.80 -9.08
C VAL A 5 50.69 -13.74 -8.87
N LEU A 6 50.41 -15.05 -8.73
CA LEU A 6 51.27 -16.26 -8.92
C LEU A 6 52.33 -16.63 -7.84
N PRO A 7 52.95 -17.85 -7.83
CA PRO A 7 52.85 -18.99 -8.78
C PRO A 7 52.78 -20.45 -8.23
N ASN A 8 52.24 -21.33 -9.09
CA ASN A 8 52.64 -22.69 -9.53
C ASN A 8 53.50 -23.65 -8.66
N GLN A 9 53.11 -24.94 -8.72
CA GLN A 9 54.04 -26.03 -9.07
C GLN A 9 53.47 -26.97 -10.14
N MET A 10 54.28 -27.18 -11.17
CA MET A 10 54.16 -28.17 -12.25
C MET A 10 55.04 -29.39 -11.97
N ASN A 11 54.66 -30.53 -12.56
CA ASN A 11 55.46 -31.52 -13.33
C ASN A 11 54.47 -32.63 -13.73
N GLY A 12 54.20 -33.02 -15.00
CA GLY A 12 55.07 -33.34 -16.15
C GLY A 12 54.88 -34.85 -16.46
N ILE A 13 54.82 -35.44 -17.66
CA ILE A 13 55.22 -35.11 -19.04
C ILE A 13 54.73 -36.26 -20.00
N ASN A 14 54.56 -35.94 -21.31
CA ASN A 14 54.49 -36.77 -22.55
C ASN A 14 53.23 -37.63 -22.83
N GLY A 15 52.64 -37.66 -24.04
CA GLY A 15 52.95 -37.08 -25.34
C GLY A 15 52.70 -38.10 -26.47
N GLN A 16 51.65 -37.93 -27.28
CA GLN A 16 51.57 -38.43 -28.67
C GLN A 16 50.42 -37.74 -29.43
N ALA A 17 50.74 -37.18 -30.59
CA ALA A 17 49.82 -36.51 -31.51
C ALA A 17 49.33 -37.47 -32.60
N SER A 18 48.06 -37.34 -33.05
CA SER A 18 47.68 -37.37 -34.48
C SER A 18 46.16 -37.33 -34.72
N LYS A 19 45.79 -36.49 -35.71
CA LYS A 19 44.61 -36.51 -36.60
C LYS A 19 43.25 -36.05 -36.07
N VAL A 20 42.93 -34.82 -36.49
CA VAL A 20 41.58 -34.27 -36.68
C VAL A 20 40.80 -35.11 -37.70
N GLY A 21 39.63 -35.60 -37.28
CA GLY A 21 38.61 -36.20 -38.15
C GLY A 21 37.28 -35.49 -37.92
N LEU A 22 36.69 -34.99 -39.00
CA LEU A 22 35.34 -34.43 -39.06
C LEU A 22 34.31 -35.48 -38.61
N ILE A 23 33.41 -35.11 -37.68
CA ILE A 23 32.23 -35.90 -37.32
C ILE A 23 31.00 -35.25 -37.95
N SER A 24 30.27 -36.05 -38.72
CA SER A 24 29.01 -35.74 -39.42
C SER A 24 27.85 -35.43 -38.47
N PRO A 25 26.83 -34.66 -38.89
CA PRO A 25 25.63 -34.41 -38.10
C PRO A 25 24.72 -35.66 -38.04
N LEU A 26 24.19 -35.94 -36.85
CA LEU A 26 23.18 -36.96 -36.57
C LEU A 26 21.85 -36.61 -37.28
N PRO A 27 21.05 -37.61 -37.70
CA PRO A 27 19.81 -37.37 -38.44
C PRO A 27 18.68 -36.88 -37.51
N PRO A 28 17.70 -36.14 -38.04
CA PRO A 28 16.53 -35.72 -37.28
C PRO A 28 15.64 -36.93 -36.95
N SER A 29 15.29 -37.05 -35.67
CA SER A 29 14.36 -38.07 -35.17
C SER A 29 13.00 -37.97 -35.87
N ALA A 30 12.53 -39.10 -36.38
CA ALA A 30 11.27 -39.24 -37.08
C ALA A 30 10.06 -38.93 -36.18
N VAL A 31 9.18 -38.05 -36.66
CA VAL A 31 7.87 -37.78 -36.07
C VAL A 31 6.90 -38.86 -36.57
N LEU A 32 6.35 -39.65 -35.65
CA LEU A 32 5.22 -40.55 -35.92
C LEU A 32 3.92 -39.72 -36.02
N PRO A 33 2.99 -40.07 -36.94
CA PRO A 33 1.72 -39.34 -37.04
C PRO A 33 0.77 -39.79 -35.93
N LEU A 34 0.50 -38.87 -35.00
CA LEU A 34 -0.61 -38.99 -34.05
C LEU A 34 -1.91 -38.63 -34.78
N HIS A 35 -2.73 -39.65 -35.08
CA HIS A 35 -4.14 -39.45 -35.40
C HIS A 35 -4.93 -39.32 -34.10
N GLY A 36 -5.46 -38.13 -33.80
CA GLY A 36 -6.42 -37.90 -32.72
C GLY A 36 -6.32 -36.51 -32.08
N THR A 37 -7.46 -35.82 -32.02
CA THR A 37 -7.72 -34.50 -31.40
C THR A 37 -7.15 -33.27 -32.12
N SER A 38 -8.04 -32.52 -32.77
CA SER A 38 -7.77 -31.26 -33.44
C SER A 38 -8.09 -30.07 -32.53
N TYR A 39 -7.20 -29.61 -31.63
CA TYR A 39 -7.18 -28.20 -31.19
C TYR A 39 -5.84 -27.70 -30.62
N ARG A 40 -5.40 -26.57 -31.21
CA ARG A 40 -4.51 -25.49 -30.77
C ARG A 40 -3.07 -25.87 -30.34
N PRO A 41 -2.01 -25.33 -31.00
CA PRO A 41 -0.70 -25.31 -30.37
C PRO A 41 -0.80 -24.39 -29.15
N PHE A 42 -0.81 -24.99 -27.96
CA PHE A 42 -0.49 -24.32 -26.73
C PHE A 42 1.01 -24.50 -26.50
N PHE A 43 1.71 -23.39 -26.27
CA PHE A 43 3.08 -23.43 -25.78
C PHE A 43 3.04 -23.02 -24.32
N TRP A 44 3.63 -23.85 -23.48
CA TRP A 44 3.88 -23.52 -22.10
C TRP A 44 5.25 -24.04 -21.70
N GLU A 45 5.94 -23.26 -20.88
CA GLU A 45 7.21 -23.62 -20.30
C GLU A 45 7.18 -23.19 -18.84
N THR A 46 7.66 -24.07 -17.96
CA THR A 46 7.91 -23.70 -16.57
C THR A 46 9.25 -23.01 -16.46
N VAL A 47 9.24 -21.75 -16.06
CA VAL A 47 10.42 -20.92 -15.88
C VAL A 47 10.65 -20.69 -14.38
N PRO A 48 11.84 -20.98 -13.83
CA PRO A 48 12.21 -20.53 -12.50
C PRO A 48 12.18 -18.99 -12.44
N LEU A 49 11.28 -18.43 -11.64
CA LEU A 49 11.16 -16.99 -11.50
C LEU A 49 12.21 -16.47 -10.51
N CYS A 50 12.31 -17.16 -9.37
CA CYS A 50 13.30 -16.98 -8.31
C CYS A 50 13.34 -18.23 -7.41
N ASP A 51 14.11 -18.19 -6.32
CA ASP A 51 14.20 -19.31 -5.36
C ASP A 51 12.85 -19.67 -4.71
N LEU A 52 11.89 -18.76 -4.70
CA LEU A 52 10.58 -18.93 -4.08
C LEU A 52 9.52 -19.49 -5.04
N TYR A 53 9.63 -19.19 -6.33
CA TYR A 53 8.56 -19.41 -7.31
C TYR A 53 9.10 -19.87 -8.65
N SER A 54 8.38 -20.82 -9.25
CA SER A 54 8.36 -21.02 -10.69
C SER A 54 7.06 -20.43 -11.25
N ILE A 55 7.08 -20.08 -12.53
CA ILE A 55 5.87 -19.69 -13.27
C ILE A 55 5.73 -20.54 -14.51
N ALA A 56 4.50 -20.69 -14.99
CA ALA A 56 4.24 -21.24 -16.32
C ALA A 56 3.39 -20.26 -17.12
N HIS A 57 3.97 -19.72 -18.19
CA HIS A 57 3.21 -18.95 -19.17
C HIS A 57 2.45 -19.91 -20.08
N ILE A 58 1.16 -19.67 -20.27
CA ILE A 58 0.28 -20.52 -21.08
C ILE A 58 -0.27 -19.64 -22.19
N VAL A 59 0.14 -19.93 -23.43
CA VAL A 59 -0.27 -19.15 -24.60
C VAL A 59 -1.25 -19.96 -25.44
N LEU A 60 -2.45 -19.42 -25.63
CA LEU A 60 -3.52 -20.06 -26.39
C LEU A 60 -3.75 -19.31 -27.71
N LEU A 61 -3.38 -19.94 -28.83
CA LEU A 61 -3.53 -19.36 -30.17
C LEU A 61 -4.96 -19.55 -30.74
N PRO A 62 -5.44 -18.66 -31.62
CA PRO A 62 -6.73 -18.82 -32.30
C PRO A 62 -6.68 -19.91 -33.37
N GLY A 63 -7.83 -20.53 -33.65
CA GLY A 63 -7.93 -21.69 -34.56
C GLY A 63 -7.62 -21.42 -36.04
N SER A 64 -7.60 -20.17 -36.51
CA SER A 64 -7.45 -19.82 -37.94
C SER A 64 -6.01 -19.57 -38.42
N LEU A 65 -5.02 -19.50 -37.53
CA LEU A 65 -3.59 -19.39 -37.89
C LEU A 65 -2.99 -20.72 -38.40
N GLN A 66 -3.84 -21.69 -38.73
CA GLN A 66 -3.47 -23.08 -39.00
C GLN A 66 -3.20 -23.40 -40.48
N SER A 67 -3.51 -22.49 -41.43
CA SER A 67 -3.51 -22.84 -42.87
C SER A 67 -2.32 -22.35 -43.70
N SER A 68 -1.29 -21.71 -43.14
CA SER A 68 -0.16 -21.19 -43.94
C SER A 68 1.05 -22.13 -44.04
N HIS A 69 1.03 -23.30 -43.39
CA HIS A 69 2.16 -24.24 -43.42
C HIS A 69 1.72 -25.67 -43.75
N SER A 70 1.18 -25.87 -44.95
CA SER A 70 1.23 -27.18 -45.61
C SER A 70 0.99 -27.07 -47.13
N HIS A 71 2.00 -27.52 -47.89
CA HIS A 71 1.99 -27.88 -49.32
C HIS A 71 2.05 -26.78 -50.40
N SER A 72 3.29 -26.43 -50.77
CA SER A 72 3.66 -26.22 -52.16
C SER A 72 3.87 -27.58 -52.85
N SER A 73 2.94 -27.99 -53.72
CA SER A 73 3.21 -29.02 -54.72
C SER A 73 2.26 -28.87 -55.91
N LEU A 74 2.87 -28.67 -57.08
CA LEU A 74 2.25 -28.72 -58.41
C LEU A 74 1.65 -30.11 -58.68
N HIS A 75 0.41 -30.19 -59.17
CA HIS A 75 0.08 -30.89 -60.43
C HIS A 75 -1.40 -30.80 -60.86
N SER A 76 -1.57 -30.45 -62.14
CA SER A 76 -2.56 -30.86 -63.17
C SER A 76 -4.03 -31.14 -62.82
N GLY A 77 -4.91 -30.49 -63.60
CA GLY A 77 -6.36 -30.51 -63.48
C GLY A 77 -7.06 -31.83 -63.80
N VAL A 78 -8.30 -31.92 -63.31
CA VAL A 78 -9.49 -32.44 -64.00
C VAL A 78 -10.69 -31.67 -63.42
N LYS A 79 -11.57 -31.18 -64.30
CA LYS A 79 -12.90 -30.67 -63.95
C LYS A 79 -13.79 -31.87 -63.64
N ASP A 80 -14.47 -31.89 -62.50
CA ASP A 80 -15.75 -32.59 -62.43
C ASP A 80 -16.70 -32.07 -61.35
N SER A 81 -17.97 -32.24 -61.72
CA SER A 81 -19.26 -31.78 -61.20
C SER A 81 -19.51 -31.65 -59.69
N VAL A 82 -20.34 -30.64 -59.40
CA VAL A 82 -20.98 -30.31 -58.12
C VAL A 82 -21.95 -31.41 -57.70
N SER A 83 -21.75 -31.99 -56.52
CA SER A 83 -22.80 -32.70 -55.79
C SER A 83 -23.04 -32.02 -54.44
N TYR A 84 -24.27 -31.55 -54.25
CA TYR A 84 -24.77 -31.03 -52.98
C TYR A 84 -24.88 -32.20 -51.99
N SER A 85 -24.03 -32.20 -50.95
CA SER A 85 -24.21 -33.04 -49.76
C SER A 85 -24.56 -32.15 -48.57
N HIS A 86 -25.57 -32.60 -47.83
CA HIS A 86 -26.22 -31.89 -46.74
C HIS A 86 -25.26 -31.44 -45.64
N GLY A 87 -25.54 -30.24 -45.12
CA GLY A 87 -24.77 -29.60 -44.06
C GLY A 87 -24.66 -30.46 -42.79
N HIS A 88 -23.42 -30.76 -42.43
CA HIS A 88 -23.05 -30.83 -41.03
C HIS A 88 -22.75 -29.41 -40.56
N GLY A 89 -23.63 -28.85 -39.73
CA GLY A 89 -23.27 -27.69 -38.91
C GLY A 89 -22.01 -28.01 -38.10
N PRO A 90 -21.20 -27.01 -37.72
CA PRO A 90 -19.98 -27.26 -36.97
C PRO A 90 -20.36 -27.98 -35.66
N THR A 91 -20.01 -29.27 -35.56
CA THR A 91 -20.07 -30.01 -34.31
C THR A 91 -19.17 -29.28 -33.32
N LEU A 92 -19.77 -28.67 -32.30
CA LEU A 92 -19.09 -28.13 -31.12
C LEU A 92 -18.31 -29.29 -30.49
N GLN A 93 -17.02 -29.38 -30.79
CA GLN A 93 -16.12 -30.31 -30.13
C GLN A 93 -16.02 -29.92 -28.63
N PRO A 94 -15.85 -30.92 -27.73
CA PRO A 94 -15.75 -30.66 -26.30
C PRO A 94 -14.54 -29.77 -25.97
N PRO A 95 -14.62 -28.94 -24.92
CA PRO A 95 -13.51 -28.11 -24.49
C PRO A 95 -12.30 -28.98 -24.13
N SER A 96 -11.13 -28.45 -24.40
CA SER A 96 -9.86 -29.09 -24.09
C SER A 96 -9.71 -29.22 -22.55
N ARG A 97 -9.02 -30.25 -22.03
CA ARG A 97 -8.83 -30.47 -20.58
C ARG A 97 -8.19 -29.25 -19.89
N ALA A 98 -7.26 -28.57 -20.55
CA ALA A 98 -6.66 -27.35 -20.03
C ALA A 98 -7.68 -26.18 -19.97
N ALA A 99 -8.58 -26.09 -20.96
CA ALA A 99 -9.66 -25.10 -20.95
C ALA A 99 -10.69 -25.39 -19.84
N GLU A 100 -11.00 -26.67 -19.59
CA GLU A 100 -11.81 -27.08 -18.44
C GLU A 100 -11.16 -26.72 -17.10
N ALA A 101 -9.84 -26.94 -16.96
CA ALA A 101 -9.11 -26.58 -15.75
C ALA A 101 -9.20 -25.06 -15.48
N LEU A 102 -8.98 -24.22 -16.50
CA LEU A 102 -9.16 -22.76 -16.39
C LEU A 102 -10.60 -22.39 -16.01
N ALA A 103 -11.60 -23.01 -16.65
CA ALA A 103 -13.01 -22.79 -16.36
C ALA A 103 -13.38 -23.19 -14.92
N SER A 104 -12.82 -24.30 -14.42
CA SER A 104 -13.10 -24.82 -13.08
C SER A 104 -12.64 -23.87 -11.97
N ILE A 105 -11.55 -23.14 -12.20
CA ILE A 105 -11.07 -22.10 -11.28
C ILE A 105 -11.73 -20.74 -11.55
N GLY A 106 -12.75 -20.70 -12.40
CA GLY A 106 -13.53 -19.50 -12.71
C GLY A 106 -12.84 -18.53 -13.66
N LEU A 107 -11.76 -18.92 -14.35
CA LEU A 107 -11.24 -18.16 -15.48
C LEU A 107 -12.07 -18.51 -16.72
N GLY A 108 -12.46 -17.50 -17.50
CA GLY A 108 -13.30 -17.75 -18.67
C GLY A 108 -12.60 -18.65 -19.70
N PRO A 109 -13.33 -19.33 -20.59
CA PRO A 109 -12.70 -19.91 -21.77
C PRO A 109 -11.93 -18.78 -22.50
N PRO A 110 -10.75 -19.06 -23.09
CA PRO A 110 -10.08 -18.09 -23.95
C PRO A 110 -11.07 -17.57 -25.00
N THR A 111 -11.01 -16.28 -25.33
CA THR A 111 -11.89 -15.72 -26.35
C THR A 111 -11.76 -16.58 -27.61
N SER A 112 -12.87 -17.19 -28.06
CA SER A 112 -12.89 -18.06 -29.23
C SER A 112 -12.83 -17.26 -30.54
N THR A 113 -12.48 -15.98 -30.47
CA THR A 113 -12.39 -15.10 -31.62
C THR A 113 -11.09 -15.39 -32.37
N SER A 114 -11.17 -15.44 -33.71
CA SER A 114 -10.05 -15.75 -34.60
C SER A 114 -8.92 -14.72 -34.59
N SER A 115 -9.08 -13.61 -33.87
CA SER A 115 -8.22 -12.43 -33.91
C SER A 115 -7.43 -12.17 -32.62
N ARG A 116 -7.48 -13.06 -31.63
CA ARG A 116 -6.83 -12.84 -30.32
C ARG A 116 -6.03 -14.05 -29.82
N VAL A 117 -4.93 -13.75 -29.13
CA VAL A 117 -4.08 -14.70 -28.42
C VAL A 117 -4.27 -14.46 -26.93
N SER A 118 -4.76 -15.47 -26.21
CA SER A 118 -4.92 -15.38 -24.76
C SER A 118 -3.66 -15.86 -24.06
N VAL A 119 -3.22 -15.11 -23.06
CA VAL A 119 -2.04 -15.44 -22.25
C VAL A 119 -2.47 -15.60 -20.80
N PHE A 120 -2.06 -16.70 -20.19
CA PHE A 120 -2.22 -16.94 -18.76
C PHE A 120 -0.85 -17.16 -18.11
N THR A 121 -0.77 -16.98 -16.79
CA THR A 121 0.42 -17.32 -16.03
C THR A 121 0.05 -17.97 -14.72
N ALA A 122 0.43 -19.23 -14.57
CA ALA A 122 0.28 -19.97 -13.33
C ALA A 122 1.49 -19.72 -12.41
N ILE A 123 1.21 -19.44 -11.13
CA ILE A 123 2.22 -19.20 -10.09
C ILE A 123 2.38 -20.46 -9.25
N LEU A 124 3.61 -20.97 -9.18
CA LEU A 124 3.95 -22.24 -8.55
C LEU A 124 5.01 -22.01 -7.46
N PRO A 125 4.63 -21.97 -6.17
CA PRO A 125 5.59 -21.99 -5.07
C PRO A 125 6.53 -23.19 -5.16
N ALA A 126 7.84 -22.93 -4.99
CA ALA A 126 8.88 -23.93 -5.18
C ALA A 126 8.97 -24.97 -4.03
N THR A 127 8.35 -24.67 -2.89
CA THR A 127 8.40 -25.46 -1.65
C THR A 127 7.03 -25.60 -1.01
N ASP A 128 6.83 -26.70 -0.28
CA ASP A 128 5.67 -26.91 0.59
C ASP A 128 5.66 -25.87 1.71
N GLY A 129 4.46 -25.50 2.14
CA GLY A 129 4.31 -24.62 3.30
C GLY A 129 2.87 -24.25 3.60
N TYR A 130 2.69 -23.35 4.55
CA TYR A 130 1.39 -22.86 4.99
C TYR A 130 1.19 -21.42 4.54
N VAL A 131 0.03 -21.15 3.94
CA VAL A 131 -0.32 -19.86 3.34
C VAL A 131 -0.39 -18.78 4.42
N SER A 132 0.59 -17.88 4.40
CA SER A 132 0.69 -16.74 5.32
C SER A 132 -0.31 -15.64 4.98
N HIS A 133 -0.61 -15.43 3.71
CA HIS A 133 -1.51 -14.36 3.29
C HIS A 133 -2.19 -14.74 1.98
N SER A 134 -3.48 -15.06 2.00
CA SER A 134 -4.15 -15.62 0.81
C SER A 134 -4.26 -14.60 -0.33
N ASP A 135 -4.47 -13.32 -0.04
CA ASP A 135 -4.61 -12.28 -1.07
C ASP A 135 -3.26 -11.72 -1.57
N PHE A 136 -2.16 -12.42 -1.28
CA PHE A 136 -0.80 -11.98 -1.57
C PHE A 136 -0.61 -11.65 -3.05
N LEU A 137 -1.02 -12.55 -3.95
CA LEU A 137 -0.83 -12.35 -5.39
C LEU A 137 -1.58 -11.10 -5.90
N ARG A 138 -2.82 -10.86 -5.44
CA ARG A 138 -3.57 -9.67 -5.84
C ARG A 138 -2.93 -8.39 -5.34
N ASN A 139 -2.45 -8.39 -4.09
CA ASN A 139 -1.73 -7.25 -3.53
C ASN A 139 -0.46 -6.94 -4.32
N ARG A 140 0.30 -7.97 -4.73
CA ARG A 140 1.56 -7.77 -5.46
C ARG A 140 1.38 -7.37 -6.92
N LEU A 141 0.23 -7.69 -7.52
CA LEU A 141 -0.10 -7.34 -8.91
C LEU A 141 -0.84 -6.01 -9.06
N GLN A 142 -1.02 -5.25 -7.97
CA GLN A 142 -1.63 -3.93 -8.06
C GLN A 142 -0.81 -3.03 -8.99
N ASP A 143 -1.52 -2.34 -9.87
CA ASP A 143 -0.96 -1.38 -10.83
C ASP A 143 0.09 -2.00 -11.74
N CYS A 144 -0.10 -3.28 -12.10
CA CYS A 144 0.76 -3.95 -13.07
C CYS A 144 0.73 -3.20 -14.41
N PRO A 145 1.90 -2.85 -15.00
CA PRO A 145 1.94 -2.15 -16.28
C PRO A 145 1.42 -3.01 -17.44
N PHE A 146 1.37 -4.33 -17.25
CA PHE A 146 0.72 -5.24 -18.18
C PHE A 146 -0.75 -5.39 -17.79
N PRO A 147 -1.69 -5.08 -18.69
CA PRO A 147 -3.11 -5.15 -18.38
C PRO A 147 -3.53 -6.57 -17.96
N ILE A 148 -4.18 -6.65 -16.79
CA ILE A 148 -4.67 -7.90 -16.21
C ILE A 148 -6.18 -7.95 -16.39
N THR A 149 -6.68 -9.03 -16.99
CA THR A 149 -8.13 -9.29 -17.09
C THR A 149 -8.67 -9.84 -15.78
N LYS A 150 -7.98 -10.81 -15.18
CA LYS A 150 -8.42 -11.46 -13.94
C LYS A 150 -7.24 -12.09 -13.19
N VAL A 151 -7.26 -11.98 -11.86
CA VAL A 151 -6.36 -12.75 -10.97
C VAL A 151 -7.19 -13.73 -10.17
N GLN A 152 -6.98 -15.02 -10.43
CA GLN A 152 -7.56 -16.09 -9.66
C GLN A 152 -6.56 -16.60 -8.63
N VAL A 153 -6.86 -16.38 -7.36
CA VAL A 153 -6.15 -17.01 -6.24
C VAL A 153 -6.88 -18.29 -5.89
N THR A 154 -6.15 -19.40 -5.77
CA THR A 154 -6.69 -20.75 -5.56
C THR A 154 -6.41 -21.29 -4.17
N VAL A 155 -5.73 -20.51 -3.32
CA VAL A 155 -5.41 -20.91 -1.95
C VAL A 155 -6.21 -20.13 -0.91
N HIS A 156 -6.34 -20.72 0.27
CA HIS A 156 -6.98 -20.15 1.44
C HIS A 156 -5.96 -19.82 2.53
N PRO A 157 -6.24 -18.86 3.42
CA PRO A 157 -5.32 -18.53 4.49
C PRO A 157 -5.13 -19.75 5.42
N LEU A 158 -3.93 -19.92 5.97
CA LEU A 158 -3.53 -21.04 6.85
C LEU A 158 -3.49 -22.42 6.18
N GLN A 159 -3.96 -22.55 4.94
CA GLN A 159 -3.96 -23.81 4.19
C GLN A 159 -2.53 -24.31 4.00
N LYS A 160 -2.33 -25.63 4.12
CA LYS A 160 -1.10 -26.27 3.65
C LYS A 160 -1.12 -26.34 2.12
N TYR A 161 -0.14 -25.72 1.49
CA TYR A 161 0.17 -25.84 0.08
C TYR A 161 1.26 -26.90 -0.12
N SER A 162 1.06 -27.79 -1.08
CA SER A 162 2.06 -28.76 -1.51
C SER A 162 2.59 -28.35 -2.88
N ALA A 163 3.91 -28.17 -2.97
CA ALA A 163 4.56 -27.73 -4.19
C ALA A 163 4.40 -28.78 -5.29
N TYR A 164 3.79 -28.34 -6.39
CA TYR A 164 3.59 -29.19 -7.55
C TYR A 164 4.79 -29.07 -8.48
N ARG A 165 5.35 -30.23 -8.86
CA ARG A 165 6.45 -30.33 -9.83
C ARG A 165 6.04 -31.31 -10.93
N LEU A 166 6.20 -30.87 -12.16
CA LEU A 166 5.95 -31.73 -13.31
C LEU A 166 7.02 -32.80 -13.43
N SER A 167 6.60 -34.01 -13.77
CA SER A 167 7.54 -35.06 -14.18
C SER A 167 8.23 -34.64 -15.49
N PRO A 168 9.56 -34.82 -15.63
CA PRO A 168 10.27 -34.61 -16.89
C PRO A 168 9.67 -35.38 -18.08
N SER A 169 8.95 -36.48 -17.82
CA SER A 169 8.30 -37.31 -18.83
C SER A 169 6.91 -36.82 -19.27
N ALA A 170 6.33 -35.83 -18.57
CA ALA A 170 4.96 -35.33 -18.82
C ALA A 170 4.92 -33.98 -19.57
N VAL A 171 6.10 -33.45 -19.92
CA VAL A 171 6.27 -32.16 -20.60
C VAL A 171 5.55 -32.20 -21.94
N ASN A 172 4.72 -31.18 -22.21
CA ASN A 172 3.91 -31.00 -23.42
C ASN A 172 2.63 -31.84 -23.57
N SER A 173 2.15 -32.52 -22.52
CA SER A 173 0.79 -33.10 -22.54
C SER A 173 -0.26 -32.10 -22.04
N GLU A 174 -1.48 -32.23 -22.55
CA GLU A 174 -2.58 -31.37 -22.13
C GLU A 174 -3.01 -31.65 -20.68
N ASP A 175 -2.98 -32.92 -20.26
CA ASP A 175 -3.27 -33.33 -18.88
C ASP A 175 -2.25 -32.76 -17.89
N ALA A 176 -0.97 -32.68 -18.28
CA ALA A 176 0.06 -32.05 -17.45
C ALA A 176 -0.18 -30.55 -17.26
N LEU A 177 -0.61 -29.86 -18.32
CA LEU A 177 -0.98 -28.44 -18.26
C LEU A 177 -2.20 -28.23 -17.37
N ALA A 178 -3.25 -29.03 -17.54
CA ALA A 178 -4.44 -28.99 -16.69
C ALA A 178 -4.08 -29.22 -15.22
N SER A 179 -3.26 -30.23 -14.94
CA SER A 179 -2.78 -30.52 -13.58
C SER A 179 -1.98 -29.35 -13.00
N LEU A 180 -1.15 -28.69 -13.82
CA LEU A 180 -0.41 -27.49 -13.40
C LEU A 180 -1.37 -26.35 -13.00
N ILE A 181 -2.41 -26.10 -13.79
CA ILE A 181 -3.43 -25.07 -13.51
C ILE A 181 -4.16 -25.39 -12.21
N GLU A 182 -4.57 -26.64 -12.02
CA GLU A 182 -5.32 -27.10 -10.84
C GLU A 182 -4.50 -27.01 -9.54
N HIS A 183 -3.17 -27.18 -9.62
CA HIS A 183 -2.26 -27.11 -8.46
C HIS A 183 -1.52 -25.77 -8.33
N ALA A 184 -1.71 -24.84 -9.28
CA ALA A 184 -1.16 -23.50 -9.18
C ALA A 184 -1.73 -22.81 -7.94
N ALA A 185 -0.92 -21.99 -7.27
CA ALA A 185 -1.37 -21.24 -6.10
C ALA A 185 -2.12 -19.95 -6.49
N GLY A 186 -1.98 -19.55 -7.75
CA GLY A 186 -2.82 -18.57 -8.42
C GLY A 186 -2.55 -18.58 -9.92
N VAL A 187 -3.52 -18.10 -10.68
CA VAL A 187 -3.45 -17.98 -12.14
C VAL A 187 -3.85 -16.57 -12.54
N ILE A 188 -2.98 -15.93 -13.33
CA ILE A 188 -3.18 -14.60 -13.90
C ILE A 188 -3.69 -14.77 -15.32
N GLN A 189 -4.80 -14.13 -15.65
CA GLN A 189 -5.27 -13.96 -17.02
C GLN A 189 -4.90 -12.55 -17.47
N TRP A 190 -4.02 -12.45 -18.45
CA TRP A 190 -3.60 -11.19 -19.04
C TRP A 190 -4.64 -10.69 -20.05
N ALA A 191 -4.56 -9.43 -20.45
CA ALA A 191 -5.32 -8.95 -21.59
C ALA A 191 -4.88 -9.68 -22.87
N ASP A 192 -5.85 -9.95 -23.75
CA ASP A 192 -5.59 -10.63 -25.00
C ASP A 192 -4.62 -9.82 -25.89
N VAL A 193 -3.67 -10.51 -26.52
CA VAL A 193 -2.77 -9.94 -27.53
C VAL A 193 -3.40 -10.11 -28.91
N ASN A 194 -3.17 -9.17 -29.83
CA ASN A 194 -3.66 -9.30 -31.21
C ASN A 194 -3.05 -10.53 -31.89
N ALA A 195 -3.85 -11.33 -32.59
CA ALA A 195 -3.38 -12.51 -33.33
C ALA A 195 -2.43 -12.19 -34.48
N SER A 196 -2.36 -10.94 -34.95
CA SER A 196 -1.35 -10.49 -35.91
C SER A 196 0.03 -10.24 -35.29
N VAL A 197 0.21 -10.45 -33.98
CA VAL A 197 1.49 -10.29 -33.29
C VAL A 197 2.53 -11.26 -33.88
N SER A 198 3.75 -10.77 -34.12
CA SER A 198 4.85 -11.64 -34.54
C SER A 198 5.26 -12.56 -33.39
N ILE A 199 5.85 -13.72 -33.71
CA ILE A 199 6.38 -14.65 -32.70
C ILE A 199 7.42 -13.94 -31.81
N ILE A 200 8.26 -13.09 -32.39
CA ILE A 200 9.30 -12.33 -31.68
C ILE A 200 8.67 -11.35 -30.69
N ASP A 201 7.62 -10.63 -31.10
CA ASP A 201 6.94 -9.66 -30.22
C ASP A 201 6.16 -10.36 -29.12
N LEU A 202 5.56 -11.53 -29.40
CA LEU A 202 4.91 -12.36 -28.40
C LEU A 202 5.92 -12.89 -27.36
N GLN A 203 7.09 -13.35 -27.81
CA GLN A 203 8.18 -13.75 -26.91
C GLN A 203 8.67 -12.57 -26.06
N ARG A 204 8.82 -11.38 -26.66
CA ARG A 204 9.20 -10.17 -25.92
C ARG A 204 8.15 -9.79 -24.88
N HIS A 205 6.87 -9.91 -25.23
CA HIS A 205 5.76 -9.68 -24.30
C HIS A 205 5.82 -10.65 -23.11
N VAL A 206 5.93 -11.95 -23.36
CA VAL A 206 6.04 -12.98 -22.31
C VAL A 206 7.27 -12.77 -21.43
N LEU A 207 8.42 -12.44 -22.02
CA LEU A 207 9.63 -12.11 -21.26
C LEU A 207 9.45 -10.87 -20.37
N GLY A 208 8.74 -9.85 -20.87
CA GLY A 208 8.36 -8.68 -20.09
C GLY A 208 7.49 -9.04 -18.89
N LEU A 209 6.49 -9.92 -19.08
CA LEU A 209 5.68 -10.46 -17.98
C LEU A 209 6.55 -11.19 -16.96
N THR A 210 7.50 -12.02 -17.40
CA THR A 210 8.43 -12.72 -16.51
C THR A 210 9.23 -11.75 -15.66
N HIS A 211 9.80 -10.69 -16.25
CA HIS A 211 10.59 -9.71 -15.52
C HIS A 211 9.75 -8.93 -14.50
N GLU A 212 8.57 -8.45 -14.91
CA GLU A 212 7.68 -7.72 -14.00
C GLU A 212 7.21 -8.59 -12.82
N LEU A 213 6.88 -9.86 -13.07
CA LEU A 213 6.55 -10.81 -12.02
C LEU A 213 7.73 -11.08 -11.09
N ARG A 214 8.95 -11.12 -11.62
CA ARG A 214 10.17 -11.30 -10.80
C ARG A 214 10.31 -10.13 -9.84
N ASP A 215 10.24 -8.90 -10.33
CA ASP A 215 10.40 -7.71 -9.48
C ASP A 215 9.31 -7.61 -8.41
N ARG A 216 8.11 -8.11 -8.72
CA ARG A 216 7.00 -8.15 -7.76
C ARG A 216 7.08 -9.29 -6.74
N LEU A 217 7.61 -10.45 -7.10
CA LEU A 217 7.50 -11.65 -6.25
C LEU A 217 8.83 -12.07 -5.58
N ASN A 218 9.98 -11.72 -6.17
CA ASN A 218 11.29 -12.30 -5.82
C ASN A 218 11.65 -12.28 -4.33
N ASN A 219 11.34 -11.20 -3.62
CA ASN A 219 11.77 -10.97 -2.23
C ASN A 219 10.66 -11.20 -1.18
N ALA A 220 9.51 -11.73 -1.60
CA ALA A 220 8.32 -11.79 -0.76
C ALA A 220 7.79 -13.22 -0.67
N ALA A 221 8.31 -13.99 0.28
CA ALA A 221 7.79 -15.32 0.58
C ALA A 221 6.43 -15.22 1.28
N TRP A 222 5.45 -15.96 0.78
CA TRP A 222 4.09 -16.00 1.31
C TRP A 222 3.69 -17.34 1.90
N LEU A 223 4.56 -18.34 1.80
CA LEU A 223 4.45 -19.61 2.50
C LEU A 223 5.39 -19.63 3.70
N THR A 224 4.95 -20.27 4.78
CA THR A 224 5.77 -20.57 5.95
C THR A 224 6.03 -22.07 6.04
N SER A 225 7.22 -22.48 6.49
CA SER A 225 7.56 -23.90 6.62
C SER A 225 6.86 -24.60 7.78
N GLN A 226 6.29 -23.84 8.72
CA GLN A 226 5.61 -24.37 9.92
C GLN A 226 4.11 -24.09 9.88
N PRO A 227 3.27 -24.97 10.46
CA PRO A 227 1.84 -24.72 10.58
C PRO A 227 1.55 -23.38 11.25
N ILE A 228 0.58 -22.64 10.70
CA ILE A 228 0.15 -21.36 11.26
C ILE A 228 -1.05 -21.61 12.18
N PRO A 229 -0.95 -21.34 13.49
CA PRO A 229 -2.11 -21.47 14.37
C PRO A 229 -3.16 -20.42 14.03
N ARG A 230 -4.43 -20.81 14.04
CA ARG A 230 -5.54 -19.86 13.91
C ARG A 230 -5.56 -18.97 15.16
N LYS A 231 -5.53 -17.65 14.95
CA LYS A 231 -5.51 -16.64 16.03
C LYS A 231 -6.69 -15.68 15.88
N ARG A 232 -7.03 -15.06 17.00
CA ARG A 232 -8.13 -14.10 17.13
C ARG A 232 -7.64 -12.78 17.65
N VAL A 233 -8.10 -11.71 17.05
CA VAL A 233 -7.68 -10.34 17.38
C VAL A 233 -8.90 -9.47 17.61
N ALA A 234 -8.87 -8.64 18.65
CA ALA A 234 -9.92 -7.69 18.95
C ALA A 234 -9.58 -6.29 18.43
N LEU A 235 -10.50 -5.67 17.70
CA LEU A 235 -10.45 -4.27 17.29
C LEU A 235 -11.38 -3.45 18.18
N VAL A 236 -10.81 -2.57 19.00
CA VAL A 236 -11.55 -1.60 19.82
C VAL A 236 -11.80 -0.34 19.00
N ARG A 237 -13.05 0.16 19.01
CA ARG A 237 -13.57 1.20 18.10
C ARG A 237 -13.49 0.73 16.65
N GLY A 238 -14.54 0.03 16.23
CA GLY A 238 -14.79 -0.34 14.84
C GLY A 238 -14.74 0.88 13.93
N ARG A 239 -14.49 0.64 12.63
CA ARG A 239 -14.40 1.74 11.66
C ARG A 239 -15.80 2.21 11.28
N PRO A 240 -16.02 3.53 11.11
CA PRO A 240 -17.36 4.11 11.01
C PRO A 240 -18.16 3.64 9.80
N ASN A 241 -17.51 3.12 8.76
CA ASN A 241 -18.16 2.59 7.56
C ASN A 241 -17.23 1.64 6.80
N ILE A 242 -17.75 1.02 5.73
CA ILE A 242 -17.01 0.08 4.89
C ILE A 242 -15.84 0.73 4.13
N THR A 243 -15.93 2.02 3.77
CA THR A 243 -14.84 2.74 3.09
C THR A 243 -13.63 2.87 4.01
N ALA A 244 -13.85 3.22 5.29
CA ALA A 244 -12.79 3.35 6.29
C ALA A 244 -12.31 1.99 6.85
N GLY A 245 -13.18 0.98 6.92
CA GLY A 245 -12.89 -0.32 7.54
C GLY A 245 -12.54 -1.46 6.60
N GLY A 246 -12.99 -1.39 5.34
CA GLY A 246 -12.83 -2.45 4.35
C GLY A 246 -11.40 -3.00 4.22
N PRO A 247 -10.35 -2.14 4.15
CA PRO A 247 -8.97 -2.60 4.11
C PRO A 247 -8.57 -3.45 5.34
N VAL A 248 -9.00 -3.04 6.54
CA VAL A 248 -8.72 -3.74 7.79
C VAL A 248 -9.37 -5.12 7.78
N TYR A 249 -10.65 -5.20 7.43
CA TYR A 249 -11.41 -6.46 7.40
C TYR A 249 -10.89 -7.42 6.33
N ARG A 250 -10.52 -6.91 5.15
CA ARG A 250 -9.90 -7.70 4.08
C ARG A 250 -8.54 -8.25 4.51
N ALA A 251 -7.70 -7.44 5.15
CA ALA A 251 -6.41 -7.88 5.66
C ALA A 251 -6.58 -8.97 6.74
N ALA A 252 -7.51 -8.81 7.69
CA ALA A 252 -7.78 -9.83 8.71
C ALA A 252 -8.18 -11.17 8.08
N LYS A 253 -9.11 -11.14 7.12
CA LYS A 253 -9.56 -12.31 6.37
C LYS A 253 -8.42 -12.95 5.57
N ALA A 254 -7.61 -12.15 4.87
CA ALA A 254 -6.49 -12.65 4.07
C ALA A 254 -5.38 -13.28 4.93
N LEU A 255 -5.25 -12.84 6.19
CA LEU A 255 -4.36 -13.44 7.17
C LEU A 255 -4.98 -14.66 7.88
N GLY A 256 -6.27 -14.95 7.71
CA GLY A 256 -6.97 -16.00 8.45
C GLY A 256 -7.09 -15.71 9.94
N LEU A 257 -7.13 -14.42 10.32
CA LEU A 257 -7.39 -13.98 11.69
C LEU A 257 -8.90 -13.88 11.93
N ASP A 258 -9.34 -14.39 13.07
CA ASP A 258 -10.70 -14.18 13.57
C ASP A 258 -10.78 -12.77 14.16
N LEU A 259 -11.56 -11.88 13.55
CA LEU A 259 -11.68 -10.48 13.99
C LEU A 259 -12.90 -10.30 14.89
N VAL A 260 -12.67 -9.92 16.14
CA VAL A 260 -13.73 -9.50 17.07
C VAL A 260 -13.77 -7.98 17.13
N VAL A 261 -14.94 -7.38 16.93
CA VAL A 261 -15.11 -5.93 16.99
C VAL A 261 -15.73 -5.54 18.33
N ILE A 262 -15.16 -4.54 18.99
CA ILE A 262 -15.69 -3.97 20.24
C ILE A 262 -16.06 -2.53 19.95
N ASP A 263 -17.35 -2.22 20.04
CA ASP A 263 -17.85 -0.86 19.87
C ASP A 263 -19.15 -0.64 20.65
N GLU A 264 -19.65 0.59 20.58
CA GLU A 264 -20.90 1.02 21.20
C GLU A 264 -22.13 0.37 20.52
N ASP A 265 -23.24 0.36 21.26
CA ASP A 265 -24.54 -0.04 20.74
C ASP A 265 -24.95 0.88 19.57
N GLY A 266 -25.53 0.30 18.52
CA GLY A 266 -25.93 1.00 17.30
C GLY A 266 -24.87 1.03 16.19
N HIS A 267 -23.65 0.53 16.41
CA HIS A 267 -22.63 0.46 15.35
C HIS A 267 -23.07 -0.44 14.18
N TRP A 268 -22.78 -0.06 12.93
CA TRP A 268 -23.28 -0.75 11.72
C TRP A 268 -22.87 -2.23 11.60
N LEU A 269 -21.73 -2.61 12.18
CA LEU A 269 -21.29 -4.01 12.26
C LEU A 269 -22.05 -4.83 13.32
N GLN A 270 -22.83 -4.24 14.23
CA GLN A 270 -23.45 -4.96 15.34
C GLN A 270 -24.44 -6.03 14.84
N ALA A 271 -25.28 -5.69 13.86
CA ALA A 271 -26.27 -6.62 13.33
C ALA A 271 -25.62 -7.88 12.76
N ASP A 272 -26.14 -9.06 13.13
CA ASP A 272 -25.59 -10.36 12.73
C ASP A 272 -26.08 -10.82 11.33
N THR A 273 -25.91 -9.93 10.36
CA THR A 273 -26.25 -10.20 8.96
C THR A 273 -25.14 -11.00 8.28
N GLU A 274 -25.48 -11.76 7.23
CA GLU A 274 -24.48 -12.48 6.43
C GLU A 274 -23.41 -11.54 5.87
N ALA A 275 -23.78 -10.31 5.48
CA ALA A 275 -22.83 -9.29 5.04
C ALA A 275 -21.83 -8.89 6.14
N ASN A 276 -22.30 -8.66 7.37
CA ASN A 276 -21.43 -8.26 8.48
C ASN A 276 -20.54 -9.42 8.97
N LYS A 277 -21.02 -10.66 8.91
CA LYS A 277 -20.22 -11.87 9.21
C LYS A 277 -19.03 -12.05 8.25
N MET A 278 -19.06 -11.44 7.08
CA MET A 278 -17.90 -11.44 6.17
C MET A 278 -16.75 -10.56 6.67
N HIS A 279 -17.00 -9.63 7.59
CA HIS A 279 -16.04 -8.65 8.08
C HIS A 279 -15.53 -8.94 9.48
N ARG A 280 -16.30 -9.66 10.28
CA ARG A 280 -15.97 -9.98 11.67
C ARG A 280 -16.53 -11.35 12.06
N GLU A 281 -15.90 -11.96 13.04
CA GLU A 281 -16.42 -13.15 13.70
C GLU A 281 -17.48 -12.80 14.74
N ALA A 282 -17.23 -11.78 15.57
CA ALA A 282 -18.15 -11.38 16.64
C ALA A 282 -18.13 -9.86 16.85
N PHE A 283 -19.24 -9.34 17.37
CA PHE A 283 -19.38 -7.96 17.81
C PHE A 283 -19.73 -7.93 19.29
N LEU A 284 -18.95 -7.19 20.08
CA LEU A 284 -19.14 -7.04 21.52
C LEU A 284 -19.58 -5.62 21.82
N ALA A 285 -20.89 -5.41 21.98
CA ALA A 285 -21.45 -4.13 22.38
C ALA A 285 -20.93 -3.78 23.78
N THR A 286 -20.15 -2.70 23.88
CA THR A 286 -19.47 -2.28 25.11
C THR A 286 -19.59 -0.77 25.25
N ASP A 287 -19.91 -0.30 26.45
CA ASP A 287 -19.86 1.14 26.75
C ASP A 287 -18.41 1.63 26.72
N LEU A 288 -18.11 2.48 25.73
CA LEU A 288 -16.79 3.04 25.47
C LEU A 288 -16.66 4.49 25.94
N THR A 289 -17.52 4.96 26.85
CA THR A 289 -17.36 6.27 27.49
C THR A 289 -15.94 6.43 28.04
N GLU A 290 -15.20 7.48 27.66
CA GLU A 290 -13.78 7.67 28.01
C GLU A 290 -13.61 8.18 29.46
N ASP A 291 -13.98 7.35 30.43
CA ASP A 291 -13.83 7.58 31.85
C ASP A 291 -12.78 6.64 32.49
N SER A 292 -12.60 6.74 33.81
CA SER A 292 -11.68 5.86 34.54
C SER A 292 -12.06 4.37 34.51
N GLY A 293 -13.31 4.03 34.13
CA GLY A 293 -13.83 2.66 34.11
C GLY A 293 -13.69 1.95 32.75
N VAL A 294 -13.39 2.66 31.67
CA VAL A 294 -13.40 2.13 30.29
C VAL A 294 -12.50 0.91 30.09
N VAL A 295 -11.30 0.89 30.69
CA VAL A 295 -10.38 -0.25 30.63
C VAL A 295 -11.03 -1.49 31.22
N GLY A 296 -11.64 -1.38 32.41
CA GLY A 296 -12.30 -2.50 33.08
C GLY A 296 -13.51 -3.01 32.31
N ARG A 297 -14.29 -2.12 31.66
CA ARG A 297 -15.42 -2.53 30.81
C ARG A 297 -14.96 -3.33 29.59
N ILE A 298 -13.90 -2.89 28.89
CA ILE A 298 -13.35 -3.61 27.73
C ILE A 298 -12.74 -4.96 28.16
N VAL A 299 -11.97 -5.00 29.26
CA VAL A 299 -11.41 -6.24 29.82
C VAL A 299 -12.53 -7.24 30.14
N ASN A 300 -13.58 -6.80 30.83
CA ASN A 300 -14.72 -7.65 31.14
C ASN A 300 -15.45 -8.16 29.90
N SER A 301 -15.58 -7.32 28.86
CA SER A 301 -16.20 -7.69 27.59
C SER A 301 -15.40 -8.79 26.88
N LEU A 302 -14.07 -8.64 26.80
CA LEU A 302 -13.15 -9.63 26.24
C LEU A 302 -13.14 -10.94 27.04
N MET A 303 -13.12 -10.88 28.37
CA MET A 303 -13.10 -12.07 29.23
C MET A 303 -14.41 -12.87 29.19
N ARG A 304 -15.54 -12.25 28.85
CA ARG A 304 -16.84 -12.92 28.66
C ARG A 304 -16.95 -13.60 27.30
N TYR A 305 -16.10 -13.23 26.34
CA TYR A 305 -16.10 -13.86 25.03
C TYR A 305 -15.59 -15.32 25.15
N PRO A 306 -16.31 -16.32 24.62
CA PRO A 306 -16.09 -17.72 24.97
C PRO A 306 -14.83 -18.35 24.36
N LEU A 307 -14.17 -17.67 23.41
CA LEU A 307 -12.99 -18.20 22.73
C LEU A 307 -11.74 -17.35 23.03
N PRO A 308 -10.53 -17.93 22.99
CA PRO A 308 -9.29 -17.20 23.30
C PRO A 308 -9.07 -16.00 22.37
N ILE A 309 -8.72 -14.87 22.98
CA ILE A 309 -8.25 -13.64 22.32
C ILE A 309 -6.73 -13.63 22.39
N HIS A 310 -6.06 -13.42 21.26
CA HIS A 310 -4.60 -13.50 21.15
C HIS A 310 -3.94 -12.13 20.99
N GLY A 311 -4.73 -11.08 20.78
CA GLY A 311 -4.26 -9.71 20.62
C GLY A 311 -5.42 -8.73 20.63
N VAL A 312 -5.12 -7.47 20.96
CA VAL A 312 -6.08 -6.37 20.92
C VAL A 312 -5.38 -5.14 20.33
N PHE A 313 -6.08 -4.40 19.49
CA PHE A 313 -5.56 -3.17 18.89
C PHE A 313 -6.69 -2.16 18.65
N THR A 314 -6.30 -0.94 18.30
CA THR A 314 -7.21 0.10 17.82
C THR A 314 -6.54 0.92 16.73
N LEU A 315 -7.37 1.57 15.92
CA LEU A 315 -6.96 2.55 14.91
C LEU A 315 -7.53 3.93 15.23
N SER A 316 -7.96 4.13 16.48
CA SER A 316 -8.57 5.36 16.98
C SER A 316 -7.63 5.99 18.01
N ASP A 317 -7.15 7.19 17.71
CA ASP A 317 -6.02 7.80 18.40
C ASP A 317 -6.32 8.07 19.89
N ASN A 318 -7.56 8.39 20.20
CA ASN A 318 -8.05 8.57 21.57
C ASN A 318 -8.01 7.27 22.41
N PHE A 319 -7.98 6.09 21.79
CA PHE A 319 -8.00 4.80 22.48
C PHE A 319 -6.63 4.12 22.63
N PHE A 320 -5.53 4.70 22.14
CA PHE A 320 -4.21 4.03 22.20
C PHE A 320 -3.79 3.66 23.63
N VAL A 321 -3.84 4.61 24.55
CA VAL A 321 -3.47 4.37 25.95
C VAL A 321 -4.42 3.36 26.61
N THR A 322 -5.72 3.50 26.35
CA THR A 322 -6.75 2.58 26.87
C THR A 322 -6.49 1.14 26.42
N VAL A 323 -6.25 0.93 25.13
CA VAL A 323 -6.02 -0.41 24.56
C VAL A 323 -4.69 -1.00 25.00
N ALA A 324 -3.64 -0.20 25.14
CA ALA A 324 -2.38 -0.66 25.71
C ALA A 324 -2.57 -1.19 27.15
N ARG A 325 -3.33 -0.46 27.99
CA ARG A 325 -3.66 -0.90 29.36
C ARG A 325 -4.56 -2.14 29.38
N VAL A 326 -5.50 -2.26 28.45
CA VAL A 326 -6.31 -3.49 28.28
C VAL A 326 -5.41 -4.68 27.93
N ALA A 327 -4.48 -4.49 26.98
CA ALA A 327 -3.54 -5.54 26.61
C ALA A 327 -2.63 -5.94 27.78
N GLU A 328 -2.07 -4.98 28.51
CA GLU A 328 -1.27 -5.23 29.73
C GLU A 328 -2.07 -6.00 30.79
N ALA A 329 -3.31 -5.59 31.07
CA ALA A 329 -4.17 -6.24 32.06
C ALA A 329 -4.52 -7.69 31.71
N LEU A 330 -4.56 -8.02 30.41
CA LEU A 330 -4.84 -9.36 29.89
C LEU A 330 -3.58 -10.17 29.58
N GLY A 331 -2.38 -9.60 29.75
CA GLY A 331 -1.11 -10.23 29.35
C GLY A 331 -0.98 -10.44 27.83
N LEU A 332 -1.66 -9.62 27.03
CA LEU A 332 -1.59 -9.65 25.56
C LEU A 332 -0.40 -8.84 25.03
N PRO A 333 0.10 -9.13 23.81
CA PRO A 333 1.21 -8.39 23.22
C PRO A 333 0.89 -6.89 23.08
N THR A 334 1.76 -6.03 23.60
CA THR A 334 1.66 -4.57 23.46
C THR A 334 3.00 -3.90 23.75
N SER A 335 3.18 -2.67 23.26
CA SER A 335 4.19 -1.76 23.82
C SER A 335 3.69 -1.22 25.19
N PRO A 336 4.58 -0.74 26.07
CA PRO A 336 4.18 -0.24 27.39
C PRO A 336 3.18 0.91 27.28
N ALA A 337 2.15 0.95 28.14
CA ALA A 337 1.17 2.04 28.15
C ALA A 337 1.84 3.43 28.32
N SER A 338 2.95 3.51 29.06
CA SER A 338 3.74 4.74 29.22
C SER A 338 4.32 5.29 27.91
N ALA A 339 4.62 4.42 26.94
CA ALA A 339 5.08 4.81 25.62
C ALA A 339 3.95 5.53 24.87
N PHE A 340 2.74 4.95 24.88
CA PHE A 340 1.55 5.55 24.29
C PHE A 340 1.15 6.87 24.98
N GLU A 341 1.24 6.94 26.31
CA GLU A 341 0.98 8.20 27.04
C GLU A 341 1.93 9.33 26.63
N THR A 342 3.16 8.98 26.28
CA THR A 342 4.16 9.95 25.81
C THR A 342 3.90 10.32 24.34
N SER A 343 3.50 9.38 23.49
CA SER A 343 3.26 9.64 22.07
C SER A 343 2.02 10.50 21.83
N VAL A 344 0.93 10.27 22.57
CA VAL A 344 -0.34 11.03 22.40
C VAL A 344 -0.35 12.39 23.07
N ASP A 345 0.61 12.67 23.97
CA ASP A 345 0.79 13.98 24.59
C ASP A 345 1.91 14.73 23.84
N LYS A 346 1.50 15.65 22.96
CA LYS A 346 2.40 16.43 22.11
C LYS A 346 3.43 17.24 22.90
N TYR A 347 3.14 17.63 24.16
CA TYR A 347 4.13 18.26 25.02
C TYR A 347 5.17 17.26 25.50
N ARG A 348 4.75 16.07 25.97
CA ARG A 348 5.68 15.02 26.41
C ARG A 348 6.57 14.52 25.26
N SER A 349 6.02 14.33 24.07
CA SER A 349 6.80 13.92 22.90
C SER A 349 7.81 14.99 22.46
N ARG A 350 7.44 16.28 22.55
CA ARG A 350 8.36 17.39 22.27
C ARG A 350 9.57 17.41 23.21
N LEU A 351 9.36 17.12 24.50
CA LEU A 351 10.43 17.07 25.50
C LEU A 351 11.48 15.96 25.26
N LEU A 352 11.22 15.03 24.33
CA LEU A 352 12.20 13.99 23.94
C LEU A 352 13.40 14.54 23.16
N GLN A 353 13.27 15.74 22.58
CA GLN A 353 14.28 16.31 21.68
C GLN A 353 14.58 17.80 21.94
N ASP A 354 13.72 18.51 22.67
CA ASP A 354 13.88 19.93 22.92
C ASP A 354 14.85 20.23 24.07
N ALA A 355 15.62 21.30 23.91
CA ALA A 355 16.45 21.82 25.00
C ALA A 355 15.56 22.47 26.07
N PRO A 356 15.95 22.44 27.36
CA PRO A 356 15.20 23.08 28.43
C PRO A 356 14.90 24.56 28.13
N GLY A 357 13.64 24.97 28.35
CA GLY A 357 13.18 26.36 28.18
C GLY A 357 12.70 26.76 26.78
N GLN A 358 12.72 25.84 25.80
CA GLN A 358 12.21 26.11 24.44
C GLN A 358 10.73 25.74 24.24
N THR A 359 10.20 24.83 25.07
CA THR A 359 8.81 24.39 25.01
C THR A 359 8.05 24.83 26.26
N ALA A 360 6.80 25.26 26.10
CA ALA A 360 5.89 25.53 27.20
C ALA A 360 4.58 24.75 27.06
N ARG A 361 3.89 24.58 28.18
CA ARG A 361 2.53 24.05 28.26
C ARG A 361 1.71 25.01 29.09
N VAL A 362 0.54 25.38 28.58
CA VAL A 362 -0.39 26.31 29.25
C VAL A 362 -1.83 25.82 29.08
N THR A 363 -2.65 26.04 30.10
CA THR A 363 -4.08 25.67 30.14
C THR A 363 -5.00 26.78 29.62
N GLY A 364 -4.47 27.98 29.42
CA GLY A 364 -5.21 29.12 28.89
C GLY A 364 -4.38 30.40 28.84
N VAL A 365 -5.03 31.50 28.44
CA VAL A 365 -4.37 32.80 28.22
C VAL A 365 -3.81 33.39 29.52
N ALA A 366 -4.51 33.25 30.65
CA ALA A 366 -4.03 33.77 31.94
C ALA A 366 -2.69 33.13 32.38
N GLU A 367 -2.53 31.83 32.15
CA GLU A 367 -1.29 31.12 32.47
C GLU A 367 -0.16 31.50 31.50
N LEU A 368 -0.49 31.74 30.22
CA LEU A 368 0.45 32.31 29.25
C LEU A 368 0.95 33.69 29.70
N GLU A 369 0.08 34.59 30.14
CA GLU A 369 0.46 35.92 30.63
C GLU A 369 1.37 35.84 31.86
N GLY A 370 1.06 34.95 32.81
CA GLY A 370 1.93 34.68 33.97
C GLY A 370 3.31 34.15 33.56
N LEU A 371 3.36 33.25 32.56
CA LEU A 371 4.60 32.70 32.01
C LEU A 371 5.47 33.79 31.35
N LEU A 372 4.86 34.69 30.56
CA LEU A 372 5.58 35.75 29.84
C LEU A 372 6.06 36.89 30.75
N THR A 373 5.36 37.16 31.85
CA THR A 373 5.74 38.21 32.82
C THR A 373 6.76 37.75 33.86
N GLY A 374 7.14 36.47 33.86
CA GLY A 374 8.09 35.89 34.83
C GLY A 374 7.50 35.73 36.24
N ILE A 375 6.19 35.92 36.40
CA ILE A 375 5.45 35.69 37.65
C ILE A 375 5.04 34.21 37.67
N THR A 376 6.03 33.31 37.75
CA THR A 376 5.75 31.89 37.97
C THR A 376 6.32 31.46 39.31
N THR A 377 5.54 30.67 40.06
CA THR A 377 5.93 30.11 41.36
C THR A 377 6.85 28.90 41.24
N ASP A 378 7.16 28.45 40.01
CA ASP A 378 7.81 27.17 39.73
C ASP A 378 9.21 27.39 39.09
N ARG A 379 10.25 26.79 39.68
CA ARG A 379 11.69 26.96 39.31
C ARG A 379 12.09 26.32 37.97
N ARG A 380 11.17 26.18 37.01
CA ARG A 380 11.51 25.66 35.66
C ARG A 380 12.31 26.72 34.90
N ALA A 381 13.17 26.28 33.97
CA ALA A 381 13.88 27.20 33.07
C ALA A 381 12.86 28.16 32.44
N ALA A 382 13.07 29.47 32.60
CA ALA A 382 12.13 30.48 32.13
C ALA A 382 11.92 30.30 30.62
N PHE A 383 10.69 29.96 30.22
CA PHE A 383 10.33 29.83 28.81
C PHE A 383 10.63 31.17 28.13
N THR A 384 11.48 31.13 27.10
CA THR A 384 11.84 32.34 26.33
C THR A 384 11.36 32.16 24.90
N PRO A 385 10.24 32.79 24.50
CA PRO A 385 9.67 32.60 23.17
C PRO A 385 10.64 33.09 22.09
N ARG A 386 10.99 32.21 21.15
CA ARG A 386 11.76 32.52 19.95
C ARG A 386 10.91 32.24 18.73
N PHE A 387 10.49 33.29 18.03
CA PHE A 387 9.61 33.18 16.88
C PHE A 387 10.38 32.76 15.62
N PRO A 388 9.73 32.03 14.68
CA PRO A 388 8.35 31.56 14.76
C PRO A 388 8.14 30.37 15.72
N LEU A 389 6.95 30.29 16.29
CA LEU A 389 6.48 29.23 17.19
C LEU A 389 5.30 28.48 16.58
N ILE A 390 5.04 27.29 17.08
CA ILE A 390 3.81 26.52 16.88
C ILE A 390 3.04 26.46 18.19
N VAL A 391 1.74 26.72 18.12
CA VAL A 391 0.81 26.50 19.23
C VAL A 391 -0.23 25.47 18.78
N LYS A 392 -0.39 24.41 19.56
CA LYS A 392 -1.33 23.32 19.27
C LYS A 392 -1.88 22.67 20.54
N PRO A 393 -3.02 21.97 20.48
CA PRO A 393 -3.50 21.15 21.59
C PRO A 393 -2.47 20.08 21.99
N THR A 394 -2.39 19.76 23.28
CA THR A 394 -1.56 18.66 23.78
C THR A 394 -2.09 17.30 23.36
N LYS A 395 -3.42 17.19 23.22
CA LYS A 395 -4.14 16.03 22.66
C LYS A 395 -5.00 16.48 21.48
N GLY A 396 -5.02 15.70 20.41
CA GLY A 396 -5.79 16.00 19.20
C GLY A 396 -5.18 15.32 17.97
N TRP A 397 -5.88 15.37 16.85
CA TRP A 397 -5.54 14.70 15.58
C TRP A 397 -5.86 15.63 14.39
N SER A 398 -5.52 15.21 13.17
CA SER A 398 -5.86 15.92 11.91
C SER A 398 -5.38 17.37 11.81
N SER A 399 -4.30 17.73 12.49
CA SER A 399 -3.78 19.11 12.54
C SER A 399 -4.82 20.17 12.99
N GLU A 400 -5.82 19.74 13.77
CA GLU A 400 -6.87 20.62 14.29
C GLU A 400 -6.31 21.61 15.31
N CYS A 401 -6.73 22.88 15.20
CA CYS A 401 -6.31 23.97 16.08
C CYS A 401 -4.79 24.18 16.20
N VAL A 402 -4.01 23.80 15.18
CA VAL A 402 -2.58 24.14 15.06
C VAL A 402 -2.44 25.54 14.46
N SER A 403 -1.54 26.35 15.02
CA SER A 403 -1.26 27.70 14.54
C SER A 403 0.25 27.98 14.54
N LYS A 404 0.74 28.54 13.42
CA LYS A 404 2.05 29.19 13.37
C LYS A 404 1.92 30.62 13.91
N VAL A 405 2.83 30.98 14.80
CA VAL A 405 2.84 32.26 15.49
C VAL A 405 4.18 32.93 15.21
N THR A 406 4.15 34.10 14.58
CA THR A 406 5.35 34.85 14.18
C THR A 406 5.65 36.04 15.11
N SER A 407 4.72 36.38 16.01
CA SER A 407 4.84 37.50 16.93
C SER A 407 4.21 37.19 18.30
N ALA A 408 4.60 37.93 19.34
CA ALA A 408 4.03 37.77 20.68
C ALA A 408 2.54 38.17 20.74
N ALA A 409 2.09 39.06 19.85
CA ALA A 409 0.70 39.53 19.84
C ALA A 409 -0.30 38.41 19.50
N ASP A 410 0.12 37.42 18.72
CA ASP A 410 -0.76 36.35 18.24
C ASP A 410 -0.79 35.12 19.18
N LEU A 411 0.07 35.08 20.22
CA LEU A 411 0.15 33.94 21.14
C LEU A 411 -1.15 33.70 21.91
N SER A 412 -1.81 34.77 22.40
CA SER A 412 -3.05 34.66 23.17
C SER A 412 -4.18 34.06 22.33
N VAL A 413 -4.32 34.53 21.08
CA VAL A 413 -5.29 34.02 20.10
C VAL A 413 -5.02 32.55 19.81
N ALA A 414 -3.77 32.17 19.56
CA ALA A 414 -3.38 30.81 19.28
C ALA A 414 -3.63 29.86 20.47
N VAL A 415 -3.30 30.30 21.71
CA VAL A 415 -3.56 29.52 22.93
C VAL A 415 -5.06 29.37 23.17
N GLN A 416 -5.86 30.42 22.96
CA GLN A 416 -7.31 30.33 23.07
C GLN A 416 -7.89 29.33 22.05
N LYS A 417 -7.42 29.36 20.80
CA LYS A 417 -7.80 28.40 19.75
C LYS A 417 -7.44 26.95 20.11
N ALA A 418 -6.24 26.74 20.64
CA ALA A 418 -5.76 25.41 21.01
C ALA A 418 -6.45 24.82 22.26
N THR A 419 -6.79 25.65 23.24
CA THR A 419 -7.40 25.20 24.52
C THR A 419 -8.91 25.06 24.47
N SER A 420 -9.58 25.69 23.49
CA SER A 420 -11.03 25.58 23.31
C SER A 420 -11.49 24.22 22.77
N ARG A 421 -10.56 23.41 22.25
CA ARG A 421 -10.84 22.13 21.60
C ARG A 421 -10.10 20.97 22.29
N HIS A 422 -10.67 19.76 22.19
CA HIS A 422 -10.15 18.52 22.79
C HIS A 422 -10.02 18.51 24.33
N GLY A 423 -10.47 19.56 25.02
CA GLY A 423 -10.41 19.66 26.48
C GLY A 423 -8.99 19.53 27.05
N SER A 424 -7.98 19.96 26.29
CA SER A 424 -6.56 19.76 26.63
C SER A 424 -5.80 21.08 26.72
N ALA A 425 -4.65 21.05 27.41
CA ALA A 425 -3.75 22.19 27.45
C ALA A 425 -3.17 22.47 26.05
N ALA A 426 -2.66 23.68 25.81
CA ALA A 426 -1.85 24.00 24.65
C ALA A 426 -0.36 23.71 24.91
N VAL A 427 0.33 23.23 23.88
CA VAL A 427 1.80 23.23 23.80
C VAL A 427 2.24 24.39 22.91
N ILE A 428 3.29 25.08 23.34
CA ILE A 428 3.98 26.15 22.61
C ILE A 428 5.40 25.64 22.34
N GLU A 429 5.77 25.49 21.08
CA GLU A 429 7.04 24.88 20.66
C GLU A 429 7.69 25.65 19.50
N PRO A 430 9.01 25.49 19.26
CA PRO A 430 9.66 26.08 18.09
C PRO A 430 9.03 25.58 16.77
N PHE A 431 8.87 26.48 15.80
CA PHE A 431 8.64 26.06 14.42
C PHE A 431 9.96 25.56 13.82
N PHE A 432 9.97 24.32 13.34
CA PHE A 432 11.12 23.77 12.62
C PHE A 432 11.03 24.13 11.15
N ASP A 433 11.95 24.97 10.69
CA ASP A 433 11.99 25.39 9.29
C ASP A 433 12.76 24.38 8.44
N GLY A 434 12.08 23.81 7.43
CA GLY A 434 12.62 22.77 6.56
C GLY A 434 11.54 21.84 5.99
N PRO A 435 11.90 20.96 5.04
CA PRO A 435 10.97 19.99 4.45
C PRO A 435 10.27 19.13 5.49
N GLU A 436 8.94 19.02 5.38
CA GLU A 436 8.11 18.10 6.17
C GLU A 436 8.05 16.72 5.49
N ILE A 437 8.15 15.68 6.30
CA ILE A 437 8.16 14.29 5.88
C ILE A 437 7.34 13.41 6.82
N ASP A 438 6.72 12.40 6.20
CA ASP A 438 6.18 11.25 6.91
C ASP A 438 7.18 10.11 6.84
N VAL A 439 7.49 9.50 7.98
CA VAL A 439 8.32 8.31 8.07
C VAL A 439 7.52 7.19 8.71
N ASN A 440 7.19 6.19 7.89
CA ASN A 440 6.38 5.05 8.30
C ASN A 440 7.26 3.83 8.54
N PHE A 441 7.15 3.22 9.72
CA PHE A 441 7.98 2.10 10.16
C PHE A 441 7.17 0.82 10.36
N VAL A 442 7.76 -0.32 10.01
CA VAL A 442 7.42 -1.64 10.57
C VAL A 442 8.60 -2.09 11.43
N LEU A 443 8.40 -2.19 12.73
CA LEU A 443 9.41 -2.63 13.68
C LEU A 443 9.14 -4.04 14.19
N LEU A 444 10.21 -4.79 14.47
CA LEU A 444 10.16 -6.03 15.21
C LEU A 444 11.37 -6.11 16.15
N ASP A 445 11.11 -6.14 17.45
CA ASP A 445 12.12 -6.18 18.52
C ASP A 445 13.18 -5.07 18.40
N GLY A 446 12.78 -3.90 17.89
CA GLY A 446 13.63 -2.74 17.63
C GLY A 446 14.34 -2.75 16.28
N GLU A 447 14.24 -3.83 15.50
CA GLU A 447 14.72 -3.89 14.11
C GLU A 447 13.71 -3.22 13.17
N ILE A 448 14.20 -2.33 12.31
CA ILE A 448 13.40 -1.77 11.21
C ILE A 448 13.30 -2.83 10.10
N LEU A 449 12.14 -3.48 10.01
CA LEU A 449 11.85 -4.44 8.94
C LEU A 449 11.53 -3.73 7.61
N PHE A 450 10.86 -2.59 7.71
CA PHE A 450 10.52 -1.73 6.59
C PHE A 450 10.41 -0.29 7.06
N SER A 451 10.85 0.62 6.18
CA SER A 451 10.65 2.05 6.36
C SER A 451 10.41 2.68 4.99
N GLU A 452 9.45 3.58 4.91
CA GLU A 452 9.29 4.48 3.76
C GLU A 452 9.25 5.93 4.26
N ILE A 453 9.68 6.84 3.38
CA ILE A 453 9.65 8.28 3.61
C ILE A 453 8.85 8.92 2.49
N ALA A 454 7.84 9.69 2.87
CA ALA A 454 7.01 10.48 2.00
C ALA A 454 7.28 11.97 2.22
N ASP A 455 7.18 12.76 1.14
CA ASP A 455 7.33 14.20 1.21
C ASP A 455 5.95 14.87 1.28
N GLU A 456 5.77 15.74 2.27
CA GLU A 456 4.60 16.60 2.39
C GLU A 456 4.94 18.00 1.84
N PRO A 457 4.29 18.44 0.75
CA PRO A 457 4.53 19.75 0.16
C PRO A 457 4.01 20.86 1.09
N PRO A 458 4.55 22.08 0.98
CA PRO A 458 4.13 23.20 1.82
C PRO A 458 2.63 23.46 1.78
N CYS A 459 2.04 23.69 2.94
CA CYS A 459 0.64 24.08 3.10
C CYS A 459 0.51 25.60 3.32
N GLN A 460 -0.71 26.08 3.61
CA GLN A 460 -0.94 27.52 3.86
C GLN A 460 -0.10 28.05 5.03
N ALA A 461 -0.05 27.30 6.13
CA ALA A 461 0.65 27.72 7.33
C ALA A 461 2.19 27.70 7.19
N ASP A 462 2.74 27.06 6.16
CA ASP A 462 4.18 27.10 5.88
C ASP A 462 4.67 28.46 5.37
N SER A 463 3.78 29.25 4.76
CA SER A 463 4.12 30.55 4.20
C SER A 463 4.83 31.45 5.22
N HIS A 464 5.76 32.28 4.74
CA HIS A 464 6.36 33.35 5.55
C HIS A 464 5.33 34.42 5.94
N THR A 465 4.23 34.55 5.19
CA THR A 465 3.13 35.47 5.46
C THR A 465 1.94 34.79 6.14
N ALA A 466 2.12 33.56 6.64
CA ALA A 466 1.06 32.83 7.34
C ALA A 466 0.63 33.57 8.61
N THR A 467 -0.67 33.53 8.86
CA THR A 467 -1.35 34.07 10.04
C THR A 467 -1.75 32.95 10.98
N VAL A 468 -2.21 33.31 12.19
CA VAL A 468 -2.73 32.35 13.19
C VAL A 468 -3.96 31.55 12.70
N HIS A 469 -4.63 32.04 11.65
CA HIS A 469 -5.81 31.44 11.05
C HIS A 469 -5.49 30.44 9.94
N ASP A 470 -4.30 30.49 9.36
CA ASP A 470 -3.88 29.53 8.33
C ASP A 470 -3.71 28.13 8.92
N THR A 471 -4.05 27.10 8.14
CA THR A 471 -4.09 25.71 8.60
C THR A 471 -2.93 24.88 8.08
N PHE A 472 -2.52 23.89 8.87
CA PHE A 472 -1.61 22.81 8.46
C PHE A 472 -2.38 21.64 7.81
N SER A 473 -3.40 21.96 7.00
CA SER A 473 -4.18 20.94 6.31
C SER A 473 -3.38 20.40 5.12
N PRO A 474 -3.20 19.07 4.99
CA PRO A 474 -2.39 18.49 3.93
C PRO A 474 -2.97 18.78 2.55
N HIS A 475 -2.10 19.05 1.57
CA HIS A 475 -2.52 19.24 0.18
C HIS A 475 -2.29 18.00 -0.68
N ALA A 476 -1.19 17.29 -0.43
CA ALA A 476 -0.80 16.09 -1.15
C ALA A 476 0.31 15.36 -0.40
N LEU A 477 0.70 14.19 -0.89
CA LEU A 477 1.83 13.41 -0.39
C LEU A 477 2.56 12.80 -1.59
N THR A 478 3.89 12.91 -1.65
CA THR A 478 4.68 12.31 -2.74
C THR A 478 5.58 11.19 -2.24
N LEU A 479 5.60 10.08 -2.97
CA LEU A 479 6.49 8.96 -2.76
C LEU A 479 7.24 8.59 -4.04
N PRO A 480 8.45 8.05 -3.92
CA PRO A 480 9.32 8.11 -2.74
C PRO A 480 9.87 9.51 -2.48
N SER A 481 10.41 9.76 -1.28
CA SER A 481 11.03 11.04 -0.93
C SER A 481 12.17 11.47 -1.87
N ALA A 482 12.21 12.76 -2.22
CA ALA A 482 13.27 13.41 -2.99
C ALA A 482 14.42 13.97 -2.12
N LEU A 483 14.35 13.82 -0.80
CA LEU A 483 15.45 14.20 0.08
C LEU A 483 16.74 13.42 -0.25
N PRO A 484 17.92 14.00 0.00
CA PRO A 484 19.19 13.28 -0.12
C PRO A 484 19.21 11.99 0.69
N ALA A 485 19.82 10.92 0.17
CA ALA A 485 19.91 9.63 0.86
C ALA A 485 20.52 9.74 2.28
N ALA A 486 21.47 10.67 2.48
CA ALA A 486 22.06 10.93 3.80
C ALA A 486 21.04 11.54 4.78
N GLU A 487 20.17 12.45 4.32
CA GLU A 487 19.11 13.06 5.13
C GLU A 487 18.00 12.04 5.45
N GLN A 488 17.64 11.21 4.47
CA GLN A 488 16.74 10.08 4.70
C GLN A 488 17.28 9.10 5.75
N ALA A 489 18.60 8.83 5.74
CA ALA A 489 19.24 7.99 6.75
C ALA A 489 19.22 8.63 8.15
N ILE A 490 19.44 9.95 8.24
CA ILE A 490 19.32 10.70 9.50
C ILE A 490 17.90 10.63 10.06
N ALA A 491 16.88 10.84 9.22
CA ALA A 491 15.48 10.73 9.63
C ALA A 491 15.14 9.32 10.15
N LYS A 492 15.48 8.28 9.38
CA LYS A 492 15.23 6.88 9.78
C LYS A 492 15.89 6.52 11.11
N ALA A 493 17.16 6.88 11.28
CA ALA A 493 17.90 6.59 12.51
C ALA A 493 17.32 7.36 13.71
N THR A 494 17.12 8.67 13.56
CA THR A 494 16.64 9.55 14.65
C THR A 494 15.27 9.11 15.15
N LEU A 495 14.31 8.91 14.24
CA LEU A 495 12.93 8.55 14.59
C LEU A 495 12.85 7.10 15.07
N GLY A 496 13.61 6.18 14.46
CA GLY A 496 13.74 4.80 14.93
C GLY A 496 14.25 4.72 16.36
N ASP A 497 15.30 5.47 16.69
CA ASP A 497 15.87 5.52 18.04
C ASP A 497 14.87 6.10 19.05
N ILE A 498 14.14 7.17 18.69
CA ILE A 498 13.09 7.73 19.55
C ILE A 498 12.02 6.68 19.85
N LEU A 499 11.52 5.98 18.84
CA LEU A 499 10.51 4.92 19.02
C LEU A 499 11.02 3.80 19.96
N VAL A 500 12.21 3.26 19.68
CA VAL A 500 12.79 2.16 20.46
C VAL A 500 13.05 2.58 21.90
N ASN A 501 13.54 3.80 22.13
CA ASN A 501 13.81 4.34 23.47
C ASN A 501 12.53 4.59 24.28
N LEU A 502 11.42 4.93 23.64
CA LEU A 502 10.11 5.00 24.28
C LEU A 502 9.55 3.63 24.67
N GLY A 503 10.05 2.55 24.06
CA GLY A 503 9.57 1.18 24.26
C GLY A 503 8.76 0.63 23.09
N PHE A 504 8.59 1.38 21.99
CA PHE A 504 7.98 0.90 20.76
C PHE A 504 8.96 0.01 20.00
N ARG A 505 8.96 -1.28 20.32
CA ARG A 505 9.88 -2.25 19.71
C ARG A 505 9.27 -3.08 18.59
N THR A 506 7.97 -3.33 18.65
CA THR A 506 7.27 -4.17 17.66
C THR A 506 5.93 -3.54 17.31
N GLY A 507 5.68 -3.33 16.02
CA GLY A 507 4.46 -2.68 15.55
C GLY A 507 4.64 -1.91 14.26
N VAL A 508 3.63 -1.11 13.94
CA VAL A 508 3.63 -0.17 12.81
C VAL A 508 3.47 1.23 13.39
N PHE A 509 4.31 2.16 12.94
CA PHE A 509 4.38 3.52 13.47
C PHE A 509 4.40 4.52 12.32
N HIS A 510 3.51 5.49 12.38
CA HIS A 510 3.48 6.65 11.51
C HIS A 510 4.07 7.84 12.27
N VAL A 511 5.13 8.43 11.73
CA VAL A 511 5.89 9.47 12.43
C VAL A 511 6.10 10.66 11.50
N GLU A 512 5.66 11.82 11.94
CA GLU A 512 5.78 13.08 11.20
C GLU A 512 7.03 13.83 11.70
N ALA A 513 7.80 14.42 10.79
CA ALA A 513 9.01 15.16 11.14
C ALA A 513 9.33 16.25 10.13
N ARG A 514 10.21 17.17 10.53
CA ARG A 514 10.85 18.13 9.62
C ARG A 514 12.36 17.97 9.59
N MET A 515 12.93 18.17 8.41
CA MET A 515 14.38 18.19 8.19
C MET A 515 14.91 19.63 8.29
N VAL A 516 15.38 20.01 9.48
CA VAL A 516 16.01 21.32 9.69
C VAL A 516 17.42 21.32 9.12
N ASN A 517 17.87 22.49 8.65
CA ASN A 517 19.16 22.64 7.98
C ASN A 517 19.35 21.68 6.78
N SER A 518 18.24 21.26 6.15
CA SER A 518 18.27 20.44 4.95
C SER A 518 19.01 21.16 3.82
N ALA A 519 19.82 20.41 3.08
CA ALA A 519 20.42 20.86 1.83
C ALA A 519 19.39 21.05 0.71
N TYR A 520 18.13 20.65 0.93
CA TYR A 520 17.03 20.78 0.00
C TYR A 520 15.95 21.73 0.53
N GLU A 521 15.19 22.32 -0.39
CA GLU A 521 14.02 23.14 -0.10
C GLU A 521 12.96 22.94 -1.20
N TYR A 522 11.71 23.24 -0.86
CA TYR A 522 10.66 23.30 -1.87
C TYR A 522 10.84 24.55 -2.74
N ARG A 523 10.84 24.36 -4.06
CA ARG A 523 10.85 25.45 -5.04
C ARG A 523 9.80 25.19 -6.11
N ASP A 524 9.15 26.26 -6.55
CA ASP A 524 8.35 26.21 -7.78
C ASP A 524 9.28 26.40 -8.98
N ILE A 525 9.35 25.40 -9.84
CA ILE A 525 10.08 25.45 -11.11
C ILE A 525 9.13 25.07 -12.24
N ASP A 526 8.79 26.06 -13.06
CA ASP A 526 7.84 25.98 -14.17
C ASP A 526 6.46 25.44 -13.74
N GLY A 527 5.92 25.96 -12.63
CA GLY A 527 4.59 25.63 -12.12
C GLY A 527 4.50 24.30 -11.41
N VAL A 528 5.65 23.72 -11.01
CA VAL A 528 5.72 22.47 -10.23
C VAL A 528 6.49 22.74 -8.95
N THR A 529 5.82 22.61 -7.82
CA THR A 529 6.44 22.73 -6.49
C THR A 529 6.97 21.38 -6.04
N ASP A 530 8.29 21.24 -5.95
CA ASP A 530 8.98 20.02 -5.49
C ASP A 530 10.26 20.34 -4.72
N LEU A 531 10.85 19.33 -4.08
CA LEU A 531 12.13 19.43 -3.39
C LEU A 531 13.29 19.52 -4.38
N HIS A 532 14.11 20.55 -4.19
CA HIS A 532 15.30 20.79 -4.98
C HIS A 532 16.50 21.11 -4.09
N PRO A 533 17.74 20.81 -4.54
CA PRO A 533 18.95 21.24 -3.84
C PRO A 533 18.97 22.76 -3.68
N LYS A 534 19.36 23.25 -2.50
CA LYS A 534 19.65 24.66 -2.28
C LYS A 534 20.88 25.08 -3.09
N PRO A 535 20.89 26.30 -3.67
CA PRO A 535 22.08 26.80 -4.38
C PRO A 535 23.32 26.85 -3.49
N THR A 536 23.13 27.15 -2.20
CA THR A 536 24.17 27.17 -1.18
C THR A 536 23.77 26.22 -0.05
N PRO A 537 24.59 25.22 0.28
CA PRO A 537 24.32 24.33 1.41
C PRO A 537 24.23 25.12 2.72
N PRO A 538 23.34 24.75 3.65
CA PRO A 538 23.32 25.34 4.99
C PRO A 538 24.67 25.14 5.70
N PRO A 539 25.09 26.10 6.54
CA PRO A 539 26.35 25.99 7.29
C PRO A 539 26.28 24.93 8.40
N GLU A 540 25.09 24.70 8.94
CA GLU A 540 24.82 23.68 9.95
C GLU A 540 24.47 22.34 9.31
N LYS A 541 24.72 21.25 10.05
CA LYS A 541 24.37 19.90 9.58
C LYS A 541 22.84 19.69 9.59
N PRO A 542 22.30 18.94 8.62
CA PRO A 542 20.89 18.57 8.63
C PRO A 542 20.55 17.76 9.87
N ALA A 543 19.36 17.99 10.43
CA ALA A 543 18.84 17.24 11.55
C ALA A 543 17.35 16.96 11.37
N CYS A 544 16.92 15.79 11.84
CA CYS A 544 15.50 15.42 11.88
C CYS A 544 14.88 15.89 13.19
N LYS A 545 13.74 16.57 13.09
CA LYS A 545 12.97 17.06 14.24
C LYS A 545 11.57 16.45 14.21
N LEU A 546 11.27 15.64 15.21
CA LEU A 546 9.97 14.97 15.36
C LEU A 546 8.85 16.03 15.52
N ILE A 547 7.73 15.82 14.84
CA ILE A 547 6.49 16.59 14.99
C ILE A 547 5.47 15.81 15.81
N GLU A 548 5.23 14.55 15.42
CA GLU A 548 4.19 13.71 16.01
C GLU A 548 4.50 12.21 15.86
N ILE A 549 4.11 11.42 16.86
CA ILE A 549 4.18 9.95 16.84
C ILE A 549 2.76 9.39 16.89
N ASN A 550 2.35 8.76 15.80
CA ASN A 550 1.12 8.00 15.69
C ASN A 550 1.44 6.50 15.76
N ALA A 551 1.19 5.87 16.92
CA ALA A 551 1.55 4.46 17.18
C ALA A 551 0.59 3.44 16.54
N ARG A 552 0.35 3.61 15.23
CA ARG A 552 -0.52 2.79 14.38
C ARG A 552 -0.07 2.89 12.91
N PRO A 553 -0.62 2.07 12.00
CA PRO A 553 -0.61 2.38 10.58
C PRO A 553 -1.11 3.81 10.30
N PRO A 554 -0.55 4.49 9.28
CA PRO A 554 -1.14 5.73 8.78
C PRO A 554 -2.63 5.55 8.48
N GLY A 555 -3.40 6.63 8.51
CA GLY A 555 -4.81 6.57 8.12
C GLY A 555 -4.97 5.95 6.73
N TYR A 556 -6.14 5.38 6.41
CA TYR A 556 -6.35 4.65 5.14
C TYR A 556 -5.81 5.41 3.91
N ARG A 557 -6.05 6.72 3.84
CA ARG A 557 -5.58 7.62 2.78
C ARG A 557 -4.07 7.55 2.55
N VAL A 558 -3.30 7.49 3.63
CA VAL A 558 -1.83 7.54 3.65
C VAL A 558 -1.22 6.13 3.63
N SER A 559 -1.93 5.11 4.14
CA SER A 559 -1.50 3.71 4.03
C SER A 559 -1.62 3.14 2.60
N VAL A 560 -2.56 3.67 1.80
CA VAL A 560 -2.77 3.24 0.41
C VAL A 560 -1.54 3.48 -0.46
N PRO A 561 -0.95 4.69 -0.51
CA PRO A 561 0.26 4.94 -1.29
C PRO A 561 1.39 3.96 -0.97
N SER A 562 1.64 3.63 0.30
CA SER A 562 2.73 2.70 0.65
C SER A 562 2.46 1.29 0.13
N ARG A 563 1.21 0.82 0.21
CA ARG A 563 0.79 -0.48 -0.35
C ARG A 563 0.93 -0.52 -1.87
N HIS A 564 0.52 0.54 -2.55
CA HIS A 564 0.56 0.64 -4.01
C HIS A 564 2.00 0.82 -4.51
N THR A 565 2.79 1.72 -3.92
CA THR A 565 4.17 2.01 -4.35
C THR A 565 5.17 0.92 -3.97
N TYR A 566 5.03 0.30 -2.79
CA TYR A 566 6.01 -0.67 -2.27
C TYR A 566 5.46 -2.09 -2.06
N GLY A 567 4.15 -2.31 -2.17
CA GLY A 567 3.57 -3.64 -1.96
C GLY A 567 3.49 -4.08 -0.49
N VAL A 568 3.59 -3.14 0.46
CA VAL A 568 3.55 -3.40 1.91
C VAL A 568 2.19 -3.00 2.48
N ASP A 569 1.48 -3.95 3.11
CA ASP A 569 0.18 -3.72 3.75
C ASP A 569 0.37 -3.50 5.26
N PHE A 570 0.30 -2.24 5.69
CA PHE A 570 0.48 -1.86 7.09
C PHE A 570 -0.61 -2.40 8.03
N PHE A 571 -1.84 -2.61 7.55
CA PHE A 571 -2.89 -3.20 8.40
C PHE A 571 -2.59 -4.67 8.69
N ALA A 572 -2.14 -5.40 7.68
CA ALA A 572 -1.70 -6.78 7.85
C ALA A 572 -0.51 -6.88 8.84
N ALA A 573 0.50 -6.03 8.67
CA ALA A 573 1.66 -5.96 9.58
C ALA A 573 1.23 -5.63 11.03
N HIS A 574 0.37 -4.63 11.21
CA HIS A 574 -0.08 -4.22 12.54
C HIS A 574 -0.87 -5.32 13.27
N MET A 575 -1.77 -6.02 12.58
CA MET A 575 -2.51 -7.13 13.19
C MET A 575 -1.60 -8.32 13.55
N LEU A 576 -0.61 -8.64 12.73
CA LEU A 576 0.38 -9.69 13.03
C LEU A 576 1.25 -9.32 14.23
N ALA A 577 1.61 -8.05 14.38
CA ALA A 577 2.28 -7.55 15.59
C ALA A 577 1.39 -7.70 16.83
N ALA A 578 0.12 -7.30 16.74
CA ALA A 578 -0.84 -7.35 17.86
C ALA A 578 -1.09 -8.78 18.39
N VAL A 579 -0.99 -9.81 17.53
CA VAL A 579 -1.15 -11.21 17.93
C VAL A 579 0.17 -11.96 18.13
N ALA A 580 1.30 -11.25 18.14
CA ALA A 580 2.65 -11.81 18.24
C ALA A 580 2.96 -12.92 17.21
N ASP A 581 2.61 -12.70 15.94
CA ASP A 581 2.97 -13.55 14.81
C ASP A 581 4.15 -12.93 14.03
N TYR A 582 5.30 -12.88 14.70
CA TYR A 582 6.48 -12.14 14.23
C TYR A 582 7.11 -12.73 12.96
N ARG A 583 6.96 -14.04 12.74
CA ARG A 583 7.42 -14.67 11.51
C ARG A 583 6.66 -14.15 10.31
N ARG A 584 5.34 -14.10 10.39
CA ARG A 584 4.51 -13.57 9.29
C ARG A 584 4.64 -12.07 9.18
N LEU A 585 4.85 -11.34 10.29
CA LEU A 585 5.19 -9.91 10.27
C LEU A 585 6.40 -9.62 9.38
N ARG A 586 7.50 -10.37 9.53
CA ARG A 586 8.69 -10.26 8.66
C ARG A 586 8.40 -10.51 7.18
N LEU A 587 7.44 -11.36 6.86
CA LEU A 587 7.07 -11.67 5.49
C LEU A 587 6.26 -10.53 4.83
N VAL A 588 5.28 -9.98 5.54
CA VAL A 588 4.42 -8.91 4.99
C VAL A 588 5.12 -7.55 4.91
N ALA A 589 6.23 -7.37 5.63
CA ALA A 589 7.04 -6.16 5.60
C ALA A 589 8.00 -6.06 4.38
N ARG A 590 7.99 -7.03 3.45
CA ARG A 590 8.89 -7.04 2.30
C ARG A 590 8.36 -6.16 1.17
N PRO A 591 9.07 -5.09 0.76
CA PRO A 591 8.65 -4.27 -0.37
C PRO A 591 8.80 -5.03 -1.70
N PHE A 592 8.53 -4.39 -2.84
CA PHE A 592 8.92 -4.95 -4.15
C PHE A 592 10.45 -5.04 -4.28
N ALA A 593 10.93 -5.70 -5.33
CA ALA A 593 12.34 -5.78 -5.67
C ALA A 593 12.74 -4.81 -6.79
N HIS A 594 11.82 -3.96 -7.26
CA HIS A 594 12.10 -2.91 -8.24
C HIS A 594 13.29 -2.05 -7.80
N ALA A 595 14.16 -1.72 -8.75
CA ALA A 595 15.34 -0.89 -8.53
C ALA A 595 15.55 0.04 -9.73
N TRP A 596 15.82 1.31 -9.44
CA TRP A 596 15.97 2.38 -10.41
C TRP A 596 17.26 3.12 -10.06
N SER A 597 18.00 3.61 -11.04
CA SER A 597 19.37 4.13 -10.87
C SER A 597 19.52 5.14 -9.73
N ASP A 598 18.49 5.97 -9.51
CA ASP A 598 18.51 7.09 -8.55
C ASP A 598 17.36 7.03 -7.50
N GLY A 599 16.61 5.92 -7.44
CA GLY A 599 15.43 5.77 -6.57
C GLY A 599 15.65 4.80 -5.41
N PRO A 600 14.86 4.89 -4.31
CA PRO A 600 14.94 3.91 -3.24
C PRO A 600 14.48 2.54 -3.73
N CYS A 601 15.21 1.50 -3.30
CA CYS A 601 14.89 0.12 -3.63
C CYS A 601 13.47 -0.25 -3.15
N GLY A 602 12.72 -0.91 -4.03
CA GLY A 602 11.41 -1.49 -3.75
C GLY A 602 10.20 -0.65 -4.14
N ALA A 603 10.38 0.55 -4.67
CA ALA A 603 9.30 1.34 -5.27
C ALA A 603 9.07 0.95 -6.74
N GLN A 604 7.83 0.65 -7.12
CA GLN A 604 7.48 0.30 -8.52
C GLN A 604 7.20 1.52 -9.42
N TYR A 605 7.09 2.72 -8.84
CA TYR A 605 6.90 4.00 -9.54
C TYR A 605 7.02 5.17 -8.57
N HIS A 606 6.90 6.39 -9.08
CA HIS A 606 6.60 7.57 -8.26
C HIS A 606 5.09 7.75 -8.13
N SER A 607 4.62 8.12 -6.95
CA SER A 607 3.20 8.29 -6.68
C SER A 607 2.90 9.62 -6.01
N ARG A 608 1.76 10.21 -6.36
CA ARG A 608 1.24 11.44 -5.75
C ARG A 608 -0.18 11.18 -5.25
N LEU A 609 -0.35 11.24 -3.93
CA LEU A 609 -1.67 11.31 -3.32
C LEU A 609 -2.11 12.78 -3.35
N VAL A 610 -3.31 13.05 -3.84
CA VAL A 610 -3.92 14.40 -3.78
C VAL A 610 -5.20 14.37 -2.95
N TYR A 611 -5.37 15.40 -2.12
CA TYR A 611 -6.57 15.58 -1.32
C TYR A 611 -7.49 16.59 -1.99
N ILE A 612 -8.77 16.24 -2.18
CA ILE A 612 -9.74 17.12 -2.82
C ILE A 612 -10.58 17.81 -1.73
N PRO A 613 -10.38 19.11 -1.47
CA PRO A 613 -11.18 19.85 -0.50
C PRO A 613 -12.63 20.03 -0.99
N ALA A 614 -13.56 20.20 -0.06
CA ALA A 614 -14.93 20.59 -0.38
C ALA A 614 -14.91 21.99 -1.04
N PRO A 615 -15.46 22.14 -2.26
CA PRO A 615 -15.41 23.43 -2.97
C PRO A 615 -16.39 24.46 -2.40
N ALA A 616 -17.45 23.99 -1.73
CA ALA A 616 -18.48 24.80 -1.09
C ALA A 616 -19.17 23.97 0.02
N ALA A 617 -19.89 24.65 0.91
CA ALA A 617 -20.81 24.00 1.84
C ALA A 617 -22.19 23.80 1.18
N GLY A 618 -22.87 22.71 1.52
CA GLY A 618 -24.19 22.40 0.95
C GLY A 618 -24.46 20.91 0.80
N THR A 619 -25.38 20.56 -0.10
CA THR A 619 -25.78 19.17 -0.35
C THR A 619 -25.10 18.64 -1.62
N VAL A 620 -24.47 17.47 -1.51
CA VAL A 620 -23.75 16.83 -2.61
C VAL A 620 -24.71 16.29 -3.66
N ARG A 621 -24.41 16.54 -4.93
CA ARG A 621 -25.10 15.94 -6.09
C ARG A 621 -24.11 15.34 -7.08
N TRP A 622 -24.54 14.25 -7.70
CA TRP A 622 -23.84 13.61 -8.82
C TRP A 622 -24.75 13.68 -10.05
N PRO A 623 -24.68 14.77 -10.86
CA PRO A 623 -25.63 15.00 -11.96
C PRO A 623 -25.66 13.89 -13.01
N THR A 624 -24.53 13.22 -13.21
CA THR A 624 -24.36 12.13 -14.18
C THR A 624 -24.75 10.76 -13.62
N GLY A 625 -25.06 10.67 -12.31
CA GLY A 625 -25.26 9.43 -11.57
C GLY A 625 -23.97 8.64 -11.28
N LEU A 626 -22.81 9.11 -11.77
CA LEU A 626 -21.51 8.51 -11.51
C LEU A 626 -20.82 9.21 -10.33
N SER A 627 -19.90 8.52 -9.68
CA SER A 627 -19.06 9.17 -8.67
C SER A 627 -18.13 10.22 -9.32
N PRO A 628 -17.74 11.29 -8.61
CA PRO A 628 -16.84 12.31 -9.14
C PRO A 628 -15.51 11.76 -9.65
N CYS A 629 -14.91 10.78 -8.95
CA CYS A 629 -13.70 10.11 -9.42
C CYS A 629 -13.93 9.34 -10.74
N GLU A 630 -15.06 8.66 -10.90
CA GLU A 630 -15.41 7.97 -12.15
C GLU A 630 -15.69 8.95 -13.30
N GLU A 631 -16.38 10.05 -13.02
CA GLU A 631 -16.66 11.10 -13.99
C GLU A 631 -15.35 11.75 -14.48
N LEU A 632 -14.41 12.02 -13.58
CA LEU A 632 -13.08 12.53 -13.92
C LEU A 632 -12.39 11.62 -14.93
N ARG A 633 -12.34 10.30 -14.67
CA ARG A 633 -11.72 9.33 -15.59
C ARG A 633 -12.38 9.34 -16.97
N ARG A 634 -13.71 9.48 -17.05
CA ARG A 634 -14.43 9.55 -18.34
C ARG A 634 -14.14 10.84 -19.11
N ARG A 635 -14.06 11.98 -18.42
CA ARG A 635 -13.81 13.28 -19.06
C ARG A 635 -12.34 13.54 -19.39
N ARG A 636 -11.42 12.93 -18.64
CA ARG A 636 -9.96 13.05 -18.78
C ARG A 636 -9.33 11.68 -19.02
N PRO A 637 -9.55 11.05 -20.18
CA PRO A 637 -8.92 9.77 -20.52
C PRO A 637 -7.39 9.87 -20.54
N ASP A 638 -6.84 11.05 -20.76
CA ASP A 638 -5.40 11.36 -20.68
C ASP A 638 -4.83 11.21 -19.26
N LEU A 639 -5.66 11.28 -18.21
CA LEU A 639 -5.26 11.06 -16.82
C LEU A 639 -5.63 9.66 -16.31
N ALA A 640 -6.57 8.99 -16.98
CA ALA A 640 -7.25 7.82 -16.44
C ALA A 640 -6.31 6.67 -16.10
N ASP A 641 -5.33 6.40 -16.98
CA ASP A 641 -4.36 5.32 -16.83
C ASP A 641 -3.39 5.54 -15.67
N ASN A 642 -3.17 6.81 -15.28
CA ASN A 642 -2.31 7.16 -14.15
C ASN A 642 -3.07 7.20 -12.81
N ILE A 643 -4.40 7.24 -12.80
CA ILE A 643 -5.21 7.26 -11.57
C ILE A 643 -5.43 5.81 -11.08
N VAL A 644 -4.49 5.32 -10.28
CA VAL A 644 -4.51 3.95 -9.71
C VAL A 644 -5.54 3.77 -8.60
N LEU A 645 -5.93 4.84 -7.91
CA LEU A 645 -7.05 4.84 -6.96
C LEU A 645 -7.77 6.18 -6.95
N GLY A 646 -9.10 6.14 -6.83
CA GLY A 646 -9.92 7.29 -6.48
C GLY A 646 -10.98 6.85 -5.48
N VAL A 647 -11.17 7.62 -4.41
CA VAL A 647 -12.19 7.35 -3.38
C VAL A 647 -12.92 8.63 -3.06
N ASP A 648 -14.23 8.60 -3.31
CA ASP A 648 -15.17 9.63 -2.92
C ASP A 648 -15.65 9.37 -1.49
N TYR A 649 -15.69 10.41 -0.65
CA TYR A 649 -16.13 10.32 0.74
C TYR A 649 -17.58 10.67 0.96
N CYS A 650 -18.18 11.33 -0.02
CA CYS A 650 -19.55 11.80 0.06
C CYS A 650 -20.38 11.16 -1.04
N VAL A 651 -21.65 10.88 -0.73
CA VAL A 651 -22.63 10.36 -1.70
C VAL A 651 -23.76 11.39 -1.93
N PRO A 652 -24.54 11.26 -3.01
CA PRO A 652 -25.63 12.20 -3.28
C PRO A 652 -26.60 12.32 -2.11
N GLY A 653 -26.94 13.55 -1.74
CA GLY A 653 -27.83 13.87 -0.61
C GLY A 653 -27.13 14.11 0.73
N GLU A 654 -25.83 13.78 0.85
CA GLU A 654 -25.07 14.14 2.06
C GLU A 654 -24.74 15.63 2.11
N ARG A 655 -24.68 16.16 3.32
CA ARG A 655 -24.29 17.55 3.58
C ARG A 655 -22.80 17.62 3.86
N VAL A 656 -22.13 18.59 3.24
CA VAL A 656 -20.71 18.89 3.46
C VAL A 656 -20.53 20.34 3.88
N GLN A 657 -19.54 20.58 4.73
CA GLN A 657 -19.06 21.91 5.09
C GLN A 657 -17.68 22.13 4.47
N MET A 658 -17.26 23.38 4.28
CA MET A 658 -15.90 23.66 3.77
C MET A 658 -14.83 23.35 4.82
N GLU A 659 -15.15 23.65 6.07
CA GLU A 659 -14.34 23.31 7.22
C GLU A 659 -15.18 22.45 8.15
N THR A 660 -14.57 21.39 8.63
CA THR A 660 -15.10 20.65 9.77
C THR A 660 -14.06 20.85 10.84
N ASP A 661 -14.47 21.36 11.99
CA ASP A 661 -13.64 21.26 13.17
C ASP A 661 -12.32 22.07 13.13
N GLY A 662 -12.28 23.13 12.32
CA GLY A 662 -11.10 23.99 12.17
C GLY A 662 -10.04 23.43 11.22
N ALA A 663 -10.37 22.34 10.50
CA ALA A 663 -9.58 21.79 9.41
C ALA A 663 -10.42 21.74 8.13
N ARG A 664 -9.76 21.67 6.97
CA ARG A 664 -10.47 21.56 5.69
C ARG A 664 -11.19 20.22 5.58
N THR A 665 -12.44 20.27 5.16
CA THR A 665 -13.18 19.06 4.79
C THR A 665 -12.71 18.58 3.43
N TYR A 666 -12.48 17.27 3.30
CA TYR A 666 -12.13 16.64 2.03
C TYR A 666 -13.28 15.79 1.51
N VAL A 667 -13.61 15.92 0.23
CA VAL A 667 -14.69 15.19 -0.45
C VAL A 667 -14.19 13.95 -1.21
N ALA A 668 -12.91 13.91 -1.55
CA ALA A 668 -12.28 12.76 -2.18
C ALA A 668 -10.75 12.75 -1.95
N HIS A 669 -10.12 11.63 -2.29
CA HIS A 669 -8.70 11.57 -2.58
C HIS A 669 -8.44 10.70 -3.81
N LEU A 670 -7.32 10.98 -4.48
CA LEU A 670 -6.85 10.18 -5.61
C LEU A 670 -5.37 9.88 -5.45
N LEU A 671 -4.97 8.67 -5.81
CA LEU A 671 -3.57 8.26 -5.93
C LEU A 671 -3.22 8.14 -7.40
N LEU A 672 -2.14 8.82 -7.77
CA LEU A 672 -1.65 8.87 -9.13
C LEU A 672 -0.27 8.21 -9.18
N ALA A 673 0.02 7.47 -10.24
CA ALA A 673 1.28 6.80 -10.47
C ALA A 673 1.96 7.29 -11.75
N SER A 674 3.27 7.51 -11.71
CA SER A 674 4.11 7.78 -12.88
C SER A 674 5.30 6.85 -12.91
N HIS A 675 5.43 6.13 -14.03
CA HIS A 675 6.62 5.36 -14.35
C HIS A 675 7.69 6.18 -15.08
N VAL A 676 7.40 7.42 -15.48
CA VAL A 676 8.36 8.32 -16.14
C VAL A 676 9.22 9.01 -15.11
N GLY A 677 8.62 9.52 -14.03
CA GLY A 677 9.38 10.14 -12.94
C GLY A 677 8.55 10.99 -11.99
N ARG A 678 9.21 11.45 -10.93
CA ARG A 678 8.59 12.23 -9.86
C ARG A 678 7.86 13.49 -10.34
N ARG A 679 8.50 14.28 -11.21
CA ARG A 679 7.93 15.52 -11.74
C ARG A 679 6.59 15.27 -12.44
N GLU A 680 6.50 14.20 -13.24
CA GLU A 680 5.25 13.84 -13.91
C GLU A 680 4.18 13.42 -12.89
N ALA A 681 4.51 12.63 -11.86
CA ALA A 681 3.56 12.28 -10.80
C ALA A 681 2.94 13.53 -10.13
N ILE A 682 3.75 14.55 -9.86
CA ILE A 682 3.28 15.82 -9.28
C ILE A 682 2.38 16.57 -10.27
N GLN A 683 2.82 16.72 -11.52
CA GLN A 683 2.04 17.39 -12.57
C GLN A 683 0.68 16.73 -12.82
N LEU A 684 0.65 15.40 -12.85
CA LEU A 684 -0.60 14.63 -12.94
C LEU A 684 -1.51 14.95 -11.74
N GLY A 685 -0.94 15.07 -10.54
CA GLY A 685 -1.66 15.47 -9.32
C GLY A 685 -2.31 16.84 -9.45
N ASP A 686 -1.55 17.81 -9.95
CA ASP A 686 -2.02 19.18 -10.16
C ASP A 686 -3.08 19.26 -11.26
N GLU A 687 -2.95 18.45 -12.32
CA GLU A 687 -3.96 18.28 -13.37
C GLU A 687 -5.26 17.67 -12.84
N VAL A 688 -5.18 16.66 -11.97
CA VAL A 688 -6.34 16.06 -11.30
C VAL A 688 -7.04 17.10 -10.41
N LEU A 689 -6.29 17.86 -9.61
CA LEU A 689 -6.84 18.91 -8.76
C LEU A 689 -7.60 19.97 -9.59
N ARG A 690 -7.05 20.41 -10.73
CA ARG A 690 -7.72 21.34 -11.65
C ARG A 690 -8.91 20.71 -12.40
N GLY A 691 -8.83 19.41 -12.68
CA GLY A 691 -9.81 18.69 -13.48
C GLY A 691 -10.99 18.13 -12.69
N PHE A 692 -10.85 17.93 -11.38
CA PHE A 692 -11.86 17.34 -10.51
C PHE A 692 -13.07 18.26 -10.38
N ARG A 693 -14.28 17.68 -10.41
CA ARG A 693 -15.54 18.42 -10.30
C ARG A 693 -16.49 17.65 -9.40
N ILE A 694 -17.11 18.35 -8.46
CA ILE A 694 -18.23 17.88 -7.66
C ILE A 694 -19.26 19.00 -7.54
N VAL A 695 -20.54 18.65 -7.62
CA VAL A 695 -21.63 19.62 -7.46
C VAL A 695 -22.08 19.61 -6.01
N VAL A 696 -22.04 20.78 -5.38
CA VAL A 696 -22.57 21.03 -4.04
C VAL A 696 -23.58 22.16 -4.16
N GLU A 697 -24.85 21.87 -3.92
CA GLU A 697 -25.92 22.87 -3.96
C GLU A 697 -26.01 23.57 -2.61
N GLY A 698 -25.89 24.90 -2.63
CA GLY A 698 -26.01 25.73 -1.43
C GLY A 698 -27.42 25.70 -0.84
N GLU A 699 -27.55 26.18 0.41
CA GLU A 699 -28.85 26.48 0.97
C GLU A 699 -29.46 27.66 0.20
N GLU A 700 -30.67 27.52 -0.34
CA GLU A 700 -31.52 28.69 -0.54
C GLU A 700 -31.70 29.32 0.84
N VAL A 701 -31.05 30.46 1.08
CA VAL A 701 -31.41 31.33 2.19
C VAL A 701 -32.84 31.74 1.91
N GLY A 702 -33.79 31.10 2.57
CA GLY A 702 -35.19 31.49 2.49
C GLY A 702 -35.30 32.97 2.85
N GLU A 703 -35.80 33.78 1.91
CA GLU A 703 -36.33 35.10 2.19
C GLU A 703 -37.45 34.97 3.23
N ASN A 704 -37.10 34.92 4.51
CA ASN A 704 -37.97 35.16 5.66
C ASN A 704 -37.11 35.23 6.93
N GLY A 705 -36.46 36.38 7.11
CA GLY A 705 -35.69 36.72 8.30
C GLY A 705 -35.18 38.15 8.23
N ILE A 706 -36.12 39.10 8.14
CA ILE A 706 -35.89 40.53 8.43
C ILE A 706 -35.69 40.71 9.92
#